data_AF-A0A8H8J2Y4-F1
#
_entry.id   AF-A0A8H8J2Y4-F1
#
_cell.length_a   1.000
_cell.length_b   1.000
_cell.length_c   1.000
_cell.angle_alpha   90.00
_cell.angle_beta   90.00
_cell.angle_gamma   90.00
#
_symmetry.space_group_name_H-M   'P 1'
#
loop_
_entity.id
_entity.type
_entity.pdbx_description
1 polymer ?
#
loop_
_entity_poly.entity_id
_entity_poly.type
_entity_poly.pdbx_seq_one_letter_code
_entity_poly.pdbx_strand_id
1 'polypeptide(L)'
;MSATNAVSTYPDFKTLNSRHHRLGAWFLGPKAENAQFMKDFFMYIANETERARQTFRPKDPQFIGTEMQASDTFQEEIRDLDSALKEITAALAEHSIPFWSPRYNAHMTYDTSMPGMLGYLATVLYNPNNVATEASPLTSVIERDVGIQLCQMLGYDTNNDTSSRPGGISFVAARSLIWSRSARNLKYYPLSLAMAMEKGAPLEHIRSKFMVELCTGEQKLFSEASVWELLNLKPTTVFEIPERLEHEFSISSTFLSNKMNKYLIQSLGRDVLDKKFGIEEPSKYLVSCTKHYSWPKGAAITGIGSDNIIDIPVDNYARMDTVALDGLLKDCLDNKRAVYAVVSIMGSTEHGAVDPVADVVALRVKYQKLGLSFALHADAAWGGYFTSLLHEEVVGAPRRSPVDPNNEYVPEQALGTHTRRQLEHMQFVDSITIDPHKSGYIPYPAGGLCYRDGRMRYLVTWLNPDVYKDSDGDEGMGVYGVEGSKPGAAAVGAWVSHRVIGLHRNGYGSLLGEAMFSCTKMYTHWVIMDMDDPSLILVPLNPLPAERDNKGDTAIQAQREYIRANITNRPNYDLSRDETAMTLFRDLGSDLSINAFACNFRLADGTPNQDVVEANYLNTRVYERLSVTRIEDNIYDKPLFIMSTKMEQKTYRGCADNLKKRLGLKGDQDLDILVNCIMSPFPTATNFTKSIADEFQKVAAEEIKACLFRNTVTAADFRFIVQGTDKLYLSLLPMFNMANYRHQLILSCDVPADVLAKYHDARNNDPSIYITLGTSGKVNLAEIVSGSFKGVIDKGLPKDNLGRIASEFEVSNVKVVRNIPIDSKYLDAEYPDFMYFYLYGTPGQQHIEHLLVSAKNVQLTSDQVQLALADGVKLSAEDLAKGVILRLEDVREETVLPVLPPNIPPFFKANTAHNITIFRDSHAPDAHGPGLTAAYASASPIASGRMTLGKMVWSDSVMLNDDPSADGIQVRADSVKGKTLEERLAATRRQFEAEDPTHADGYYKRRDKQAAWRTYLEDKMSSIGHDPAGSELIMSGDASISATGISANIGGGVSLGSGVSAKTGEGVKLGW
;
A
#
# COMPACT_ATOMS: atom_id res chain seq x y z
N MET A 1 -6.28 38.64 -43.88
CA MET A 1 -5.58 38.72 -45.18
C MET A 1 -4.13 38.37 -44.92
N SER A 2 -3.47 37.37 -45.49
CA SER A 2 -3.76 36.42 -46.56
C SER A 2 -3.11 35.09 -46.20
N ALA A 3 -3.76 33.98 -46.54
CA ALA A 3 -3.15 32.66 -46.56
C ALA A 3 -2.18 32.56 -47.74
N THR A 4 -1.00 31.97 -47.53
CA THR A 4 -0.40 30.87 -48.31
C THR A 4 1.03 30.56 -47.82
N ASN A 5 1.30 29.25 -47.69
CA ASN A 5 2.56 28.55 -47.40
C ASN A 5 2.64 27.92 -46.00
N ALA A 6 1.79 26.91 -45.78
CA ALA A 6 2.06 25.85 -44.82
C ALA A 6 3.24 25.01 -45.35
N VAL A 7 4.46 25.40 -44.97
CA VAL A 7 5.62 24.51 -45.05
C VAL A 7 5.45 23.48 -43.93
N SER A 8 5.37 22.21 -44.32
CA SER A 8 5.40 21.05 -43.42
C SER A 8 6.58 21.14 -42.44
N THR A 9 6.31 21.51 -41.18
CA THR A 9 7.28 21.57 -40.07
C THR A 9 7.22 20.30 -39.22
N TYR A 10 7.38 19.13 -39.82
CA TYR A 10 7.78 17.92 -39.09
C TYR A 10 9.13 17.49 -39.63
N PRO A 11 10.18 17.39 -38.79
CA PRO A 11 11.45 16.85 -39.24
C PRO A 11 11.24 15.39 -39.61
N ASP A 12 11.58 15.07 -40.85
CA ASP A 12 11.59 13.74 -41.45
C ASP A 12 12.44 12.79 -40.57
N PHE A 13 11.80 11.98 -39.70
CA PHE A 13 12.42 11.10 -38.70
C PHE A 13 13.09 9.87 -39.37
N LYS A 14 14.23 10.07 -40.04
CA LYS A 14 14.84 9.06 -40.93
C LYS A 14 15.86 8.08 -40.32
N THR A 15 16.14 8.08 -39.02
CA THR A 15 17.09 7.10 -38.42
C THR A 15 16.71 6.68 -37.00
N LEU A 16 16.09 5.49 -36.86
CA LEU A 16 15.20 5.14 -35.74
C LEU A 16 15.77 4.13 -34.70
N ASN A 17 16.76 3.29 -35.01
CA ASN A 17 17.24 2.25 -34.06
C ASN A 17 18.36 2.73 -33.10
N SER A 18 19.07 3.81 -33.44
CA SER A 18 20.17 4.32 -32.58
C SER A 18 19.73 4.75 -31.16
N ARG A 19 18.45 5.04 -30.96
CA ARG A 19 17.92 5.45 -29.66
C ARG A 19 17.68 4.25 -28.74
N HIS A 20 16.93 3.24 -29.22
CA HIS A 20 16.72 2.01 -28.47
C HIS A 20 18.06 1.31 -28.11
N HIS A 21 19.03 1.30 -29.04
CA HIS A 21 20.37 0.80 -28.76
C HIS A 21 21.09 1.55 -27.62
N ARG A 22 20.85 2.86 -27.43
CA ARG A 22 21.41 3.61 -26.29
C ARG A 22 20.82 3.13 -24.97
N LEU A 23 19.51 2.88 -24.94
CA LEU A 23 18.83 2.35 -23.75
C LEU A 23 19.42 0.97 -23.41
N GLY A 24 19.63 0.11 -24.41
CA GLY A 24 20.28 -1.19 -24.23
C GLY A 24 21.66 -1.11 -23.57
N ALA A 25 22.40 -0.01 -23.75
CA ALA A 25 23.71 0.20 -23.12
C ALA A 25 23.64 0.76 -21.68
N TRP A 26 22.46 1.14 -21.19
CA TRP A 26 22.30 1.71 -19.84
C TRP A 26 21.93 0.68 -18.77
N PHE A 27 21.60 -0.55 -19.15
CA PHE A 27 21.16 -1.61 -18.25
C PHE A 27 22.05 -2.84 -18.35
N LEU A 28 22.06 -3.68 -17.30
CA LEU A 28 22.77 -4.96 -17.37
C LEU A 28 22.10 -5.89 -18.39
N GLY A 29 20.77 -5.80 -18.46
CA GLY A 29 19.92 -6.43 -19.47
C GLY A 29 19.17 -7.65 -18.92
N PRO A 30 18.01 -8.01 -19.50
CA PRO A 30 17.17 -9.12 -19.02
C PRO A 30 17.88 -10.48 -18.92
N LYS A 31 18.94 -10.70 -19.69
CA LYS A 31 19.77 -11.92 -19.65
C LYS A 31 21.23 -11.61 -19.33
N ALA A 32 21.49 -10.46 -18.72
CA ALA A 32 22.84 -9.96 -18.45
C ALA A 32 23.72 -9.85 -19.71
N GLU A 33 23.12 -9.38 -20.81
CA GLU A 33 23.77 -9.19 -22.10
C GLU A 33 25.02 -8.30 -22.01
N ASN A 34 25.04 -7.36 -21.05
CA ASN A 34 26.15 -6.42 -20.81
C ASN A 34 27.09 -6.84 -19.66
N ALA A 35 27.04 -8.09 -19.19
CA ALA A 35 27.83 -8.54 -18.05
C ALA A 35 29.35 -8.33 -18.20
N GLN A 36 29.88 -8.45 -19.41
CA GLN A 36 31.31 -8.25 -19.64
C GLN A 36 31.72 -6.79 -19.37
N PHE A 37 30.93 -5.82 -19.87
CA PHE A 37 31.19 -4.40 -19.60
C PHE A 37 31.13 -4.10 -18.09
N MET A 38 30.16 -4.69 -17.38
CA MET A 38 30.06 -4.51 -15.93
C MET A 38 31.33 -5.00 -15.19
N LYS A 39 31.86 -6.17 -15.58
CA LYS A 39 33.10 -6.72 -15.01
C LYS A 39 34.30 -5.79 -15.28
N ASP A 40 34.41 -5.27 -16.50
CA ASP A 40 35.50 -4.36 -16.88
C ASP A 40 35.45 -3.06 -16.06
N PHE A 41 34.24 -2.51 -15.83
CA PHE A 41 34.06 -1.33 -14.98
C PHE A 41 34.37 -1.61 -13.51
N PHE A 42 34.01 -2.78 -12.97
CA PHE A 42 34.41 -3.16 -11.61
C PHE A 42 35.92 -3.24 -11.44
N MET A 43 36.63 -3.81 -12.41
CA MET A 43 38.09 -3.85 -12.41
C MET A 43 38.69 -2.44 -12.47
N TYR A 44 38.13 -1.55 -13.29
CA TYR A 44 38.56 -0.15 -13.34
C TYR A 44 38.38 0.54 -11.99
N ILE A 45 37.21 0.41 -11.35
CA ILE A 45 36.94 1.00 -10.02
C ILE A 45 37.92 0.48 -8.96
N ALA A 46 38.20 -0.83 -8.97
CA ALA A 46 39.14 -1.44 -8.04
C ALA A 46 40.58 -0.88 -8.24
N ASN A 47 41.06 -0.83 -9.48
CA ASN A 47 42.39 -0.32 -9.83
C ASN A 47 42.55 1.17 -9.46
N GLU A 48 41.52 1.99 -9.73
CA GLU A 48 41.55 3.41 -9.36
C GLU A 48 41.54 3.62 -7.84
N THR A 49 40.81 2.78 -7.10
CA THR A 49 40.80 2.82 -5.64
C THR A 49 42.16 2.41 -5.06
N GLU A 50 42.79 1.38 -5.62
CA GLU A 50 44.15 0.99 -5.27
C GLU A 50 45.13 2.15 -5.49
N ARG A 51 45.10 2.74 -6.69
CA ARG A 51 45.93 3.89 -7.06
C ARG A 51 45.74 5.08 -6.11
N ALA A 52 44.49 5.40 -5.76
CA ALA A 52 44.18 6.48 -4.83
C ALA A 52 44.77 6.24 -3.43
N ARG A 53 44.67 5.01 -2.90
CA ARG A 53 45.22 4.67 -1.58
C ARG A 53 46.74 4.64 -1.56
N GLN A 54 47.39 4.15 -2.61
CA GLN A 54 48.86 4.10 -2.70
C GLN A 54 49.49 5.49 -2.88
N THR A 55 48.80 6.40 -3.57
CA THR A 55 49.29 7.77 -3.80
C THR A 55 49.09 8.70 -2.61
N PHE A 56 48.13 8.39 -1.72
CA PHE A 56 47.94 9.13 -0.48
C PHE A 56 49.04 8.77 0.52
N ARG A 57 49.97 9.71 0.76
CA ARG A 57 51.12 9.54 1.67
C ARG A 57 51.97 8.29 1.33
N PRO A 58 52.67 8.28 0.18
CA PRO A 58 53.35 7.09 -0.34
C PRO A 58 54.56 6.61 0.50
N LYS A 59 54.92 7.34 1.57
CA LYS A 59 55.99 6.96 2.50
C LYS A 59 55.48 6.19 3.71
N ASP A 60 54.17 6.10 3.89
CA ASP A 60 53.58 5.35 5.00
C ASP A 60 53.86 3.85 4.79
N PRO A 61 54.13 3.10 5.87
CA PRO A 61 54.42 1.68 5.75
C PRO A 61 53.18 0.88 5.31
N GLN A 62 53.40 -0.27 4.69
CA GLN A 62 52.34 -1.21 4.41
C GLN A 62 51.88 -1.89 5.71
N PHE A 63 50.63 -1.68 6.11
CA PHE A 63 50.06 -2.25 7.34
C PHE A 63 49.66 -3.74 7.19
N ILE A 64 49.35 -4.17 5.97
CA ILE A 64 48.98 -5.57 5.64
C ILE A 64 50.00 -6.10 4.63
N GLY A 65 51.05 -6.77 5.12
CA GLY A 65 52.14 -7.31 4.31
C GLY A 65 51.89 -8.74 3.79
N THR A 66 52.78 -9.22 2.92
CA THR A 66 52.70 -10.56 2.32
C THR A 66 52.77 -11.69 3.35
N GLU A 67 53.53 -11.53 4.44
CA GLU A 67 53.59 -12.52 5.53
C GLU A 67 52.23 -12.66 6.24
N MET A 68 51.55 -11.54 6.51
CA MET A 68 50.21 -11.55 7.10
C MET A 68 49.22 -12.22 6.15
N GLN A 69 49.27 -11.88 4.86
CA GLN A 69 48.41 -12.49 3.84
C GLN A 69 48.67 -14.00 3.69
N ALA A 70 49.92 -14.45 3.83
CA ALA A 70 50.29 -15.86 3.75
C ALA A 70 49.99 -16.65 5.03
N SER A 71 49.60 -15.99 6.13
CA SER A 71 49.28 -16.67 7.39
C SER A 71 48.01 -17.52 7.26
N ASP A 72 48.01 -18.66 7.96
CA ASP A 72 46.87 -19.60 7.95
C ASP A 72 45.57 -18.90 8.40
N THR A 73 45.65 -18.05 9.42
CA THR A 73 44.50 -17.29 9.93
C THR A 73 43.92 -16.34 8.87
N PHE A 74 44.76 -15.60 8.14
CA PHE A 74 44.27 -14.71 7.08
C PHE A 74 43.62 -15.50 5.94
N GLN A 75 44.23 -16.60 5.52
CA GLN A 75 43.67 -17.46 4.47
C GLN A 75 42.37 -18.16 4.91
N GLU A 76 42.19 -18.44 6.20
CA GLU A 76 40.92 -18.91 6.75
C GLU A 76 39.82 -17.84 6.65
N GLU A 77 40.09 -16.60 7.09
CA GLU A 77 39.10 -15.50 7.01
C GLU A 77 38.70 -15.17 5.56
N ILE A 78 39.65 -15.22 4.61
CA ILE A 78 39.36 -15.03 3.17
C ILE A 78 38.48 -16.16 2.63
N ARG A 79 38.71 -17.41 3.05
CA ARG A 79 37.87 -18.56 2.66
C ARG A 79 36.46 -18.42 3.23
N ASP A 80 36.33 -18.00 4.49
CA ASP A 80 35.04 -17.77 5.12
C ASP A 80 34.26 -16.65 4.40
N LEU A 81 34.94 -15.57 3.97
CA LEU A 81 34.34 -14.52 3.15
C LEU A 81 33.89 -15.02 1.77
N ASP A 82 34.73 -15.79 1.06
CA ASP A 82 34.39 -16.38 -0.24
C ASP A 82 33.17 -17.31 -0.13
N SER A 83 33.13 -18.14 0.91
CA SER A 83 31.98 -19.01 1.20
C SER A 83 30.70 -18.21 1.45
N ALA A 84 30.75 -17.19 2.31
CA ALA A 84 29.60 -16.34 2.61
C ALA A 84 29.11 -15.57 1.36
N LEU A 85 30.01 -15.07 0.51
CA LEU A 85 29.66 -14.37 -0.73
C LEU A 85 29.01 -15.30 -1.75
N LYS A 86 29.50 -16.53 -1.90
CA LYS A 86 28.89 -17.54 -2.77
C LYS A 86 27.50 -17.92 -2.28
N GLU A 87 27.33 -18.12 -0.98
CA GLU A 87 26.05 -18.46 -0.35
C GLU A 87 25.00 -17.37 -0.60
N ILE A 88 25.31 -16.11 -0.28
CA ILE A 88 24.33 -15.03 -0.46
C ILE A 88 24.03 -14.76 -1.94
N THR A 89 25.02 -14.87 -2.83
CA THR A 89 24.82 -14.64 -4.28
C THR A 89 23.91 -15.72 -4.88
N ALA A 90 24.12 -16.99 -4.50
CA ALA A 90 23.27 -18.09 -4.94
C ALA A 90 21.83 -17.92 -4.40
N ALA A 91 21.67 -17.59 -3.12
CA ALA A 91 20.36 -17.36 -2.51
C ALA A 91 19.61 -16.19 -3.16
N LEU A 92 20.30 -15.08 -3.46
CA LEU A 92 19.70 -13.95 -4.18
C LEU A 92 19.26 -14.35 -5.59
N ALA A 93 20.05 -15.14 -6.32
CA ALA A 93 19.70 -15.59 -7.67
C ALA A 93 18.46 -16.51 -7.70
N GLU A 94 18.28 -17.36 -6.68
CA GLU A 94 17.19 -18.34 -6.62
C GLU A 94 15.90 -17.77 -6.03
N HIS A 95 15.99 -16.84 -5.08
CA HIS A 95 14.85 -16.40 -4.27
C HIS A 95 14.44 -14.93 -4.44
N SER A 96 15.20 -14.14 -5.21
CA SER A 96 14.81 -12.74 -5.48
C SER A 96 13.81 -12.65 -6.62
N ILE A 97 12.94 -11.64 -6.55
CA ILE A 97 12.04 -11.31 -7.65
C ILE A 97 12.87 -10.84 -8.86
N PRO A 98 12.62 -11.38 -10.07
CA PRO A 98 13.41 -11.05 -11.25
C PRO A 98 12.99 -9.70 -11.87
N PHE A 99 13.23 -8.59 -11.16
CA PHE A 99 12.85 -7.23 -11.59
C PHE A 99 13.45 -6.82 -12.95
N TRP A 100 14.56 -7.43 -13.36
CA TRP A 100 15.21 -7.20 -14.65
C TRP A 100 14.43 -7.79 -15.83
N SER A 101 13.60 -8.81 -15.59
CA SER A 101 12.82 -9.48 -16.62
C SER A 101 11.64 -8.62 -17.08
N PRO A 102 11.40 -8.46 -18.39
CA PRO A 102 10.17 -7.82 -18.90
C PRO A 102 8.87 -8.56 -18.55
N ARG A 103 8.95 -9.76 -17.96
CA ARG A 103 7.79 -10.45 -17.36
C ARG A 103 7.34 -9.79 -16.05
N TYR A 104 8.20 -9.01 -15.41
CA TYR A 104 7.87 -8.27 -14.20
C TYR A 104 7.15 -6.96 -14.56
N ASN A 105 5.91 -6.86 -14.11
CA ASN A 105 4.93 -5.90 -14.57
C ASN A 105 4.03 -5.45 -13.40
N ALA A 106 4.59 -5.34 -12.20
CA ALA A 106 3.86 -5.18 -10.94
C ALA A 106 4.07 -3.82 -10.28
N HIS A 107 5.02 -3.71 -9.34
CA HIS A 107 5.33 -2.46 -8.63
C HIS A 107 6.32 -1.57 -9.41
N MET A 108 6.56 -0.36 -8.89
CA MET A 108 7.54 0.64 -9.35
C MET A 108 9.00 0.19 -9.12
N THR A 109 9.35 -0.99 -9.61
CA THR A 109 10.68 -1.59 -9.51
C THR A 109 11.05 -2.21 -10.85
N TYR A 110 12.27 -1.98 -11.29
CA TYR A 110 12.81 -2.53 -12.53
C TYR A 110 14.33 -2.71 -12.42
N ASP A 111 14.97 -3.21 -13.48
CA ASP A 111 16.43 -3.17 -13.59
C ASP A 111 16.94 -1.74 -13.34
N THR A 112 17.99 -1.63 -12.55
CA THR A 112 18.60 -0.34 -12.24
C THR A 112 19.62 0.02 -13.32
N SER A 113 19.76 1.31 -13.59
CA SER A 113 20.74 1.81 -14.55
C SER A 113 22.16 1.46 -14.11
N MET A 114 22.97 0.91 -15.03
CA MET A 114 24.40 0.64 -14.80
C MET A 114 25.16 1.89 -14.35
N PRO A 115 24.96 3.09 -14.95
CA PRO A 115 25.56 4.33 -14.45
C PRO A 115 25.25 4.60 -12.97
N GLY A 116 24.00 4.39 -12.54
CA GLY A 116 23.59 4.56 -11.14
C GLY A 116 24.27 3.54 -10.20
N MET A 117 24.28 2.27 -10.58
CA MET A 117 24.95 1.19 -9.81
C MET A 117 26.45 1.43 -9.67
N LEU A 118 27.13 1.75 -10.78
CA LEU A 118 28.58 1.96 -10.81
C LEU A 118 28.98 3.21 -10.03
N GLY A 119 28.23 4.31 -10.15
CA GLY A 119 28.47 5.51 -9.36
C GLY A 119 28.32 5.27 -7.85
N TYR A 120 27.31 4.48 -7.46
CA TYR A 120 27.13 4.09 -6.06
C TYR A 120 28.31 3.24 -5.56
N LEU A 121 28.66 2.16 -6.28
CA LEU A 121 29.74 1.25 -5.87
C LEU A 121 31.09 1.94 -5.79
N ALA A 122 31.42 2.78 -6.78
CA ALA A 122 32.68 3.53 -6.80
C ALA A 122 32.84 4.42 -5.55
N THR A 123 31.73 4.87 -4.98
CA THR A 123 31.72 5.80 -3.83
C THR A 123 31.72 5.07 -2.49
N VAL A 124 31.10 3.88 -2.40
CA VAL A 124 31.08 3.07 -1.16
C VAL A 124 32.48 2.75 -0.66
N LEU A 125 33.46 2.59 -1.56
CA LEU A 125 34.87 2.33 -1.21
C LEU A 125 35.55 3.49 -0.45
N TYR A 126 34.96 4.68 -0.49
CA TYR A 126 35.37 5.89 0.25
C TYR A 126 34.43 6.21 1.43
N ASN A 127 33.21 5.65 1.43
CA ASN A 127 32.19 5.78 2.47
C ASN A 127 31.94 7.22 3.01
N PRO A 128 31.73 8.22 2.14
CA PRO A 128 31.53 9.60 2.57
C PRO A 128 30.16 9.80 3.23
N ASN A 129 30.13 10.62 4.30
CA ASN A 129 28.91 10.96 5.04
C ASN A 129 28.48 12.41 4.75
N ASN A 130 27.40 12.57 3.98
CA ASN A 130 26.90 13.86 3.51
C ASN A 130 26.22 14.72 4.60
N VAL A 131 26.23 14.30 5.88
CA VAL A 131 25.74 15.13 6.98
C VAL A 131 26.61 16.36 7.22
N ALA A 132 27.92 16.23 7.04
CA ALA A 132 28.91 17.27 7.32
C ALA A 132 29.93 17.35 6.17
N THR A 133 30.22 18.56 5.72
CA THR A 133 31.13 18.81 4.59
C THR A 133 32.52 18.26 4.82
N GLU A 134 33.05 18.32 6.04
CA GLU A 134 34.38 17.77 6.39
C GLU A 134 34.50 16.25 6.17
N ALA A 135 33.38 15.52 6.29
CA ALA A 135 33.33 14.07 6.05
C ALA A 135 32.97 13.72 4.60
N SER A 136 32.68 14.72 3.75
CA SER A 136 32.13 14.53 2.41
C SER A 136 32.33 15.72 1.46
N PRO A 137 33.53 16.33 1.36
CA PRO A 137 33.70 17.62 0.70
C PRO A 137 33.33 17.57 -0.79
N LEU A 138 33.56 16.43 -1.44
CA LEU A 138 33.17 16.22 -2.83
C LEU A 138 31.69 15.83 -2.96
N THR A 139 31.24 14.84 -2.18
CA THR A 139 29.88 14.29 -2.36
C THR A 139 28.78 15.19 -1.83
N SER A 140 29.08 16.13 -0.94
CA SER A 140 28.16 17.22 -0.54
C SER A 140 27.93 18.20 -1.69
N VAL A 141 28.99 18.58 -2.43
CA VAL A 141 28.86 19.42 -3.63
C VAL A 141 28.08 18.70 -4.72
N ILE A 142 28.34 17.41 -4.92
CA ILE A 142 27.59 16.59 -5.88
C ILE A 142 26.11 16.51 -5.51
N GLU A 143 25.76 16.35 -4.23
CA GLU A 143 24.36 16.33 -3.80
C GLU A 143 23.64 17.65 -4.10
N ARG A 144 24.30 18.78 -3.86
CA ARG A 144 23.79 20.12 -4.21
C ARG A 144 23.58 20.25 -5.72
N ASP A 145 24.55 19.80 -6.52
CA ASP A 145 24.47 19.79 -7.98
C ASP A 145 23.27 18.95 -8.45
N VAL A 146 23.10 17.74 -7.92
CA VAL A 146 21.93 16.89 -8.21
C VAL A 146 20.63 17.59 -7.82
N GLY A 147 20.59 18.27 -6.67
CA GLY A 147 19.41 19.05 -6.25
C GLY A 147 19.05 20.16 -7.24
N ILE A 148 20.06 20.87 -7.77
CA ILE A 148 19.88 21.93 -8.79
C ILE A 148 19.43 21.32 -10.12
N GLN A 149 20.04 20.21 -10.57
CA GLN A 149 19.66 19.49 -11.78
C GLN A 149 18.19 19.06 -11.74
N LEU A 150 17.73 18.54 -10.59
CA LEU A 150 16.32 18.17 -10.40
C LEU A 150 15.42 19.41 -10.41
N CYS A 151 15.78 20.50 -9.73
CA CYS A 151 15.02 21.75 -9.77
C CYS A 151 14.89 22.30 -11.21
N GLN A 152 15.96 22.26 -12.00
CA GLN A 152 15.96 22.66 -13.41
C GLN A 152 15.01 21.80 -14.24
N MET A 153 15.11 20.48 -14.12
CA MET A 153 14.22 19.54 -14.82
C MET A 153 12.75 19.75 -14.42
N LEU A 154 12.47 20.15 -13.19
CA LEU A 154 11.12 20.43 -12.72
C LEU A 154 10.59 21.83 -13.12
N GLY A 155 11.41 22.64 -13.78
CA GLY A 155 11.04 23.97 -14.28
C GLY A 155 11.23 25.11 -13.27
N TYR A 156 11.91 24.89 -12.16
CA TYR A 156 12.26 25.98 -11.24
C TYR A 156 13.41 26.83 -11.77
N ASP A 157 13.36 28.13 -11.49
CA ASP A 157 14.36 29.09 -11.95
C ASP A 157 15.64 29.05 -11.10
N THR A 158 16.65 28.33 -11.60
CA THR A 158 17.96 28.20 -10.94
C THR A 158 18.99 29.24 -11.36
N ASN A 159 18.67 30.10 -12.32
CA ASN A 159 19.58 31.15 -12.81
C ASN A 159 19.55 32.42 -11.96
N ASN A 160 18.57 32.54 -11.07
CA ASN A 160 18.46 33.67 -10.17
C ASN A 160 19.64 33.68 -9.19
N ASP A 161 20.23 34.85 -8.94
CA ASP A 161 21.41 34.96 -8.06
C ASP A 161 21.07 35.25 -6.57
N THR A 162 19.78 35.33 -6.23
CA THR A 162 19.28 35.73 -4.90
C THR A 162 19.20 34.57 -3.89
N SER A 163 18.96 34.90 -2.61
CA SER A 163 18.67 33.93 -1.53
C SER A 163 17.41 33.08 -1.79
N SER A 164 16.51 33.55 -2.66
CA SER A 164 15.30 32.85 -3.10
C SER A 164 15.55 31.78 -4.17
N ARG A 165 16.82 31.50 -4.51
CA ARG A 165 17.20 30.40 -5.42
C ARG A 165 16.51 29.10 -5.00
N PRO A 166 16.03 28.27 -5.95
CA PRO A 166 15.49 26.96 -5.65
C PRO A 166 16.51 26.13 -4.87
N GLY A 167 16.01 25.41 -3.85
CA GLY A 167 16.82 24.55 -3.01
C GLY A 167 16.35 23.11 -3.13
N GLY A 168 17.19 22.26 -3.71
CA GLY A 168 16.96 20.81 -3.74
C GLY A 168 17.68 20.12 -2.59
N ILE A 169 16.96 19.30 -1.81
CA ILE A 169 17.55 18.32 -0.91
C ILE A 169 17.36 16.96 -1.56
N SER A 170 18.45 16.42 -2.08
CA SER A 170 18.46 15.10 -2.69
C SER A 170 18.80 14.05 -1.63
N PHE A 171 18.23 12.85 -1.73
CA PHE A 171 18.42 11.70 -0.84
C PHE A 171 17.82 11.86 0.55
N VAL A 172 16.47 11.85 0.59
CA VAL A 172 15.69 11.78 1.83
C VAL A 172 14.71 10.60 1.80
N ALA A 173 14.74 9.75 2.83
CA ALA A 173 13.80 8.65 3.01
C ALA A 173 12.37 9.12 3.38
N ALA A 174 12.23 10.20 4.15
CA ALA A 174 10.95 10.68 4.73
C ALA A 174 10.48 12.05 4.15
N ARG A 175 10.25 12.13 2.84
CA ARG A 175 9.95 13.41 2.13
C ARG A 175 8.63 14.06 2.49
N SER A 176 7.54 13.29 2.55
CA SER A 176 6.22 13.79 2.98
C SER A 176 6.26 14.32 4.42
N LEU A 177 7.14 13.76 5.26
CA LEU A 177 7.35 14.19 6.64
C LEU A 177 8.07 15.54 6.72
N ILE A 178 9.19 15.69 6.00
CA ILE A 178 9.90 16.98 5.90
C ILE A 178 8.96 18.06 5.39
N TRP A 179 8.19 17.73 4.35
CA TRP A 179 7.23 18.66 3.80
C TRP A 179 6.14 19.04 4.79
N SER A 180 5.48 18.05 5.42
CA SER A 180 4.42 18.30 6.41
C SER A 180 4.93 19.16 7.57
N ARG A 181 6.19 18.96 7.99
CA ARG A 181 6.86 19.80 8.98
C ARG A 181 7.11 21.22 8.44
N SER A 182 7.58 21.35 7.20
CA SER A 182 7.85 22.64 6.56
C SER A 182 6.57 23.47 6.40
N ALA A 183 5.50 22.88 5.88
CA ALA A 183 4.21 23.56 5.67
C ALA A 183 3.53 23.91 7.01
N ARG A 184 3.63 23.05 8.02
CA ARG A 184 3.20 23.38 9.39
C ARG A 184 3.98 24.56 9.94
N ASN A 185 5.31 24.52 9.89
CA ASN A 185 6.15 25.56 10.46
C ASN A 185 5.99 26.90 9.71
N LEU A 186 5.81 26.85 8.38
CA LEU A 186 5.45 28.00 7.54
C LEU A 186 4.16 28.67 8.06
N LYS A 187 3.12 27.88 8.31
CA LYS A 187 1.80 28.39 8.72
C LYS A 187 1.84 29.12 10.06
N TYR A 188 2.63 28.62 11.02
CA TYR A 188 2.71 29.20 12.37
C TYR A 188 3.85 30.21 12.58
N TYR A 189 4.73 30.39 11.59
CA TYR A 189 5.82 31.36 11.70
C TYR A 189 5.30 32.79 11.96
N PRO A 190 4.26 33.30 11.26
CA PRO A 190 3.71 34.63 11.55
C PRO A 190 3.16 34.77 12.97
N LEU A 191 2.51 33.73 13.51
CA LEU A 191 2.02 33.74 14.89
C LEU A 191 3.18 33.75 15.90
N SER A 192 4.23 33.00 15.63
CA SER A 192 5.46 33.00 16.43
C SER A 192 6.11 34.39 16.45
N LEU A 193 6.13 35.07 15.29
CA LEU A 193 6.63 36.44 15.18
C LEU A 193 5.75 37.45 15.91
N ALA A 194 4.43 37.29 15.86
CA ALA A 194 3.49 38.13 16.60
C ALA A 194 3.76 38.07 18.11
N MET A 195 4.04 36.88 18.66
CA MET A 195 4.48 36.74 20.06
C MET A 195 5.81 37.44 20.33
N ALA A 196 6.77 37.33 19.41
CA ALA A 196 8.07 37.99 19.57
C ALA A 196 7.99 39.53 19.49
N MET A 197 6.90 40.08 18.96
CA MET A 197 6.58 41.52 18.91
C MET A 197 5.63 41.98 20.04
N GLU A 198 5.23 41.11 20.97
CA GLU A 198 4.41 41.50 22.13
C GLU A 198 5.15 42.51 23.03
N LYS A 199 4.40 43.17 23.92
CA LYS A 199 4.97 44.14 24.86
C LYS A 199 5.93 43.42 25.82
N GLY A 200 7.16 43.89 25.93
CA GLY A 200 8.24 43.26 26.70
C GLY A 200 9.00 42.16 25.93
N ALA A 201 8.64 41.87 24.68
CA ALA A 201 9.31 40.87 23.85
C ALA A 201 10.47 41.49 23.02
N PRO A 202 11.41 40.68 22.51
CA PRO A 202 12.63 41.17 21.86
C PRO A 202 12.42 42.07 20.63
N LEU A 203 11.27 41.95 19.95
CA LEU A 203 10.94 42.69 18.72
C LEU A 203 9.84 43.75 18.95
N GLU A 204 9.56 44.16 20.18
CA GLU A 204 8.54 45.19 20.47
C GLU A 204 8.77 46.50 19.70
N HIS A 205 10.04 46.91 19.54
CA HIS A 205 10.43 48.19 18.96
C HIS A 205 10.06 48.35 17.47
N ILE A 206 9.81 47.24 16.75
CA ILE A 206 9.36 47.25 15.34
C ILE A 206 7.85 47.06 15.19
N ARG A 207 7.14 46.76 16.28
CA ARG A 207 5.69 46.46 16.29
C ARG A 207 4.84 47.52 15.60
N SER A 208 5.21 48.80 15.74
CA SER A 208 4.48 49.95 15.19
C SER A 208 4.95 50.38 13.80
N LYS A 209 5.88 49.64 13.17
CA LYS A 209 6.52 50.02 11.90
C LYS A 209 6.48 48.93 10.84
N PHE A 210 6.50 47.66 11.25
CA PHE A 210 6.61 46.55 10.31
C PHE A 210 5.30 46.30 9.56
N MET A 211 5.30 46.58 8.26
CA MET A 211 4.17 46.36 7.36
C MET A 211 4.26 44.98 6.70
N VAL A 212 3.12 44.34 6.44
CA VAL A 212 3.04 43.07 5.72
C VAL A 212 1.96 43.13 4.65
N GLU A 213 2.23 42.47 3.52
CA GLU A 213 1.22 42.25 2.48
C GLU A 213 0.34 41.06 2.87
N LEU A 214 -0.97 41.29 3.01
CA LEU A 214 -1.95 40.23 3.18
C LEU A 214 -2.08 39.42 1.88
N CYS A 215 -2.66 38.22 1.94
CA CYS A 215 -2.86 37.44 0.71
C CYS A 215 -3.75 38.10 -0.35
N THR A 216 -4.62 39.02 0.08
CA THR A 216 -5.45 39.87 -0.78
C THR A 216 -4.66 40.94 -1.55
N GLY A 217 -3.41 41.21 -1.14
CA GLY A 217 -2.56 42.28 -1.67
C GLY A 217 -2.61 43.58 -0.87
N GLU A 218 -3.44 43.66 0.18
CA GLU A 218 -3.52 44.82 1.06
C GLU A 218 -2.28 44.91 1.97
N GLN A 219 -1.73 46.12 2.13
CA GLN A 219 -0.64 46.38 3.08
C GLN A 219 -1.20 46.77 4.44
N LYS A 220 -0.82 46.04 5.49
CA LYS A 220 -1.31 46.26 6.84
C LYS A 220 -0.17 46.21 7.86
N LEU A 221 -0.32 46.92 8.97
CA LEU A 221 0.64 46.80 10.07
C LEU A 221 0.58 45.37 10.62
N PHE A 222 1.74 44.70 10.74
CA PHE A 222 1.81 43.30 11.15
C PHE A 222 1.13 43.05 12.51
N SER A 223 1.24 44.01 13.42
CA SER A 223 0.66 43.93 14.76
C SER A 223 -0.86 44.18 14.82
N GLU A 224 -1.46 44.68 13.72
CA GLU A 224 -2.90 44.89 13.56
C GLU A 224 -3.57 43.78 12.72
N ALA A 225 -2.79 42.89 12.13
CA ALA A 225 -3.31 41.73 11.42
C ALA A 225 -3.99 40.76 12.41
N SER A 226 -5.19 40.33 12.05
CA SER A 226 -5.94 39.31 12.76
C SER A 226 -5.26 37.95 12.64
N VAL A 227 -5.60 37.02 13.55
CA VAL A 227 -5.09 35.65 13.52
C VAL A 227 -5.38 34.97 12.17
N TRP A 228 -6.57 35.20 11.61
CA TRP A 228 -6.96 34.69 10.29
C TRP A 228 -6.06 35.23 9.17
N GLU A 229 -5.78 36.54 9.17
CA GLU A 229 -4.91 37.17 8.18
C GLU A 229 -3.46 36.64 8.29
N LEU A 230 -2.94 36.49 9.52
CA LEU A 230 -1.60 35.97 9.78
C LEU A 230 -1.45 34.50 9.34
N LEU A 231 -2.46 33.67 9.60
CA LEU A 231 -2.50 32.28 9.12
C LEU A 231 -2.64 32.18 7.60
N ASN A 232 -3.03 33.25 6.91
CA ASN A 232 -3.26 33.26 5.47
C ASN A 232 -2.30 34.15 4.69
N LEU A 233 -1.12 34.48 5.24
CA LEU A 233 -0.06 35.09 4.43
C LEU A 233 0.37 34.16 3.28
N LYS A 234 0.83 34.75 2.17
CA LYS A 234 1.38 33.97 1.05
C LYS A 234 2.70 33.30 1.50
N PRO A 235 3.03 32.08 1.02
CA PRO A 235 4.31 31.45 1.33
C PRO A 235 5.51 32.38 1.08
N THR A 236 5.53 33.07 -0.07
CA THR A 236 6.59 34.03 -0.43
C THR A 236 6.71 35.17 0.57
N THR A 237 5.58 35.76 0.99
CA THR A 237 5.56 36.82 2.00
C THR A 237 6.18 36.36 3.31
N VAL A 238 5.93 35.12 3.74
CA VAL A 238 6.51 34.59 4.98
C VAL A 238 8.02 34.35 4.83
N PHE A 239 8.47 33.83 3.68
CA PHE A 239 9.90 33.62 3.40
C PHE A 239 10.71 34.92 3.36
N GLU A 240 10.10 36.02 2.93
CA GLU A 240 10.73 37.34 2.86
C GLU A 240 10.89 38.01 4.24
N ILE A 241 10.15 37.59 5.27
CA ILE A 241 10.16 38.25 6.58
C ILE A 241 11.58 38.36 7.17
N PRO A 242 12.38 37.29 7.31
CA PRO A 242 13.72 37.39 7.90
C PRO A 242 14.61 38.42 7.19
N GLU A 243 14.63 38.39 5.86
CA GLU A 243 15.42 39.33 5.04
C GLU A 243 14.91 40.76 5.17
N ARG A 244 13.58 40.94 5.19
CA ARG A 244 12.99 42.27 5.40
C ARG A 244 13.32 42.82 6.78
N LEU A 245 13.34 41.98 7.82
CA LEU A 245 13.76 42.41 9.16
C LEU A 245 15.24 42.84 9.19
N GLU A 246 16.09 42.16 8.43
CA GLU A 246 17.49 42.53 8.28
C GLU A 246 17.67 43.83 7.49
N HIS A 247 17.03 43.95 6.33
CA HIS A 247 17.17 45.10 5.44
C HIS A 247 16.47 46.37 5.97
N GLU A 248 15.26 46.24 6.52
CA GLU A 248 14.46 47.40 6.97
C GLU A 248 14.83 47.85 8.39
N PHE A 249 15.30 46.94 9.26
CA PHE A 249 15.53 47.23 10.68
C PHE A 249 16.92 46.85 11.20
N SER A 250 17.82 46.36 10.34
CA SER A 250 19.17 45.93 10.73
C SER A 250 19.19 44.84 11.82
N ILE A 251 18.17 43.99 11.83
CA ILE A 251 18.09 42.84 12.73
C ILE A 251 18.89 41.70 12.12
N SER A 252 20.00 41.31 12.75
CA SER A 252 20.84 40.23 12.22
C SER A 252 20.17 38.86 12.28
N SER A 253 20.47 38.00 11.30
CA SER A 253 20.07 36.59 11.23
C SER A 253 20.40 35.82 12.54
N THR A 254 21.56 36.12 13.15
CA THR A 254 22.00 35.53 14.43
C THR A 254 21.12 35.97 15.60
N PHE A 255 20.75 37.26 15.67
CA PHE A 255 19.84 37.74 16.71
C PHE A 255 18.46 37.10 16.54
N LEU A 256 17.94 37.08 15.31
CA LEU A 256 16.63 36.50 15.00
C LEU A 256 16.60 35.03 15.39
N SER A 257 17.63 34.24 15.02
CA SER A 257 17.74 32.82 15.38
C SER A 257 17.74 32.60 16.88
N ASN A 258 18.59 33.31 17.62
CA ASN A 258 18.71 33.14 19.06
C ASN A 258 17.44 33.55 19.84
N LYS A 259 16.76 34.62 19.40
CA LYS A 259 15.59 35.15 20.12
C LYS A 259 14.28 34.51 19.69
N MET A 260 14.11 34.17 18.41
CA MET A 260 12.89 33.53 17.90
C MET A 260 12.73 32.10 18.39
N ASN A 261 13.83 31.39 18.70
CA ASN A 261 13.79 29.99 19.11
C ASN A 261 12.80 29.68 20.24
N LYS A 262 12.52 30.63 21.15
CA LYS A 262 11.56 30.42 22.24
C LYS A 262 10.08 30.56 21.83
N TYR A 263 9.81 31.15 20.67
CA TYR A 263 8.45 31.44 20.18
C TYR A 263 8.05 30.52 19.01
N LEU A 264 9.02 29.93 18.35
CA LEU A 264 8.84 29.02 17.23
C LEU A 264 8.02 27.77 17.63
N ILE A 265 7.14 27.31 16.74
CA ILE A 265 6.36 26.07 16.90
C ILE A 265 7.25 24.84 17.12
N GLN A 266 8.47 24.86 16.56
CA GLN A 266 9.49 23.83 16.72
C GLN A 266 9.87 23.64 18.21
N SER A 267 9.74 24.68 19.03
CA SER A 267 10.09 24.66 20.45
C SER A 267 8.88 24.62 21.38
N LEU A 268 7.80 25.34 21.04
CA LEU A 268 6.61 25.42 21.88
C LEU A 268 5.62 24.27 21.66
N GLY A 269 5.58 23.73 20.44
CA GLY A 269 4.51 22.85 19.99
C GLY A 269 3.27 23.62 19.52
N ARG A 270 2.43 22.95 18.72
CA ARG A 270 1.24 23.53 18.09
C ARG A 270 0.22 23.98 19.13
N ASP A 271 -0.12 23.10 20.08
CA ASP A 271 -1.25 23.30 20.99
C ASP A 271 -1.06 24.53 21.90
N VAL A 272 0.19 24.93 22.18
CA VAL A 272 0.51 26.16 22.93
C VAL A 272 0.16 27.40 22.10
N LEU A 273 0.51 27.40 20.82
CA LEU A 273 0.18 28.51 19.91
C LEU A 273 -1.32 28.57 19.65
N ASP A 274 -1.97 27.43 19.42
CA ASP A 274 -3.41 27.36 19.20
C ASP A 274 -4.18 27.95 20.39
N LYS A 275 -3.83 27.54 21.61
CA LYS A 275 -4.43 28.07 22.84
C LYS A 275 -4.17 29.56 23.04
N LYS A 276 -2.96 30.03 22.73
CA LYS A 276 -2.58 31.46 22.88
C LYS A 276 -3.36 32.36 21.92
N PHE A 277 -3.61 31.89 20.69
CA PHE A 277 -4.28 32.66 19.64
C PHE A 277 -5.77 32.33 19.49
N GLY A 278 -6.34 31.46 20.33
CA GLY A 278 -7.77 31.11 20.31
C GLY A 278 -8.17 30.32 19.06
N ILE A 279 -7.28 29.45 18.57
CA ILE A 279 -7.56 28.57 17.44
C ILE A 279 -8.22 27.30 17.99
N GLU A 280 -9.55 27.22 17.85
CA GLU A 280 -10.33 26.08 18.33
C GLU A 280 -10.33 24.92 17.32
N GLU A 281 -10.30 25.23 16.03
CA GLU A 281 -10.26 24.24 14.97
C GLU A 281 -8.87 24.20 14.30
N PRO A 282 -8.18 23.05 14.30
CA PRO A 282 -6.85 22.95 13.73
C PRO A 282 -6.89 23.11 12.20
N SER A 283 -5.81 23.66 11.66
CA SER A 283 -5.65 23.79 10.20
C SER A 283 -5.65 22.43 9.51
N LYS A 284 -6.07 22.39 8.23
CA LYS A 284 -6.28 21.16 7.47
C LYS A 284 -5.25 20.98 6.35
N TYR A 285 -4.96 19.73 5.99
CA TYR A 285 -4.35 19.34 4.71
C TYR A 285 -5.44 18.87 3.77
N LEU A 286 -5.42 19.30 2.52
CA LEU A 286 -6.31 18.78 1.49
C LEU A 286 -5.46 17.96 0.50
N VAL A 287 -5.74 16.67 0.38
CA VAL A 287 -4.92 15.74 -0.39
C VAL A 287 -5.85 14.89 -1.26
N SER A 288 -5.47 14.61 -2.51
CA SER A 288 -6.22 13.65 -3.35
C SER A 288 -6.41 12.32 -2.63
N CYS A 289 -7.58 11.68 -2.73
CA CYS A 289 -7.86 10.44 -2.00
C CYS A 289 -6.94 9.27 -2.42
N THR A 290 -6.33 9.36 -3.61
CA THR A 290 -5.30 8.44 -4.14
C THR A 290 -3.91 8.65 -3.54
N LYS A 291 -3.82 9.38 -2.42
CA LYS A 291 -2.58 9.64 -1.69
C LYS A 291 -1.89 8.35 -1.25
N HIS A 292 -0.56 8.40 -1.28
CA HIS A 292 0.25 7.37 -0.64
C HIS A 292 0.11 7.41 0.89
N TYR A 293 0.21 6.26 1.56
CA TYR A 293 0.07 6.14 3.02
C TYR A 293 1.07 7.00 3.83
N SER A 294 2.13 7.49 3.18
CA SER A 294 3.10 8.41 3.78
C SER A 294 2.51 9.75 4.21
N TRP A 295 1.35 10.14 3.68
CA TRP A 295 0.64 11.36 4.09
C TRP A 295 0.01 11.23 5.49
N PRO A 296 -0.94 10.30 5.75
CA PRO A 296 -1.49 10.11 7.10
C PRO A 296 -0.41 9.78 8.14
N LYS A 297 0.59 8.98 7.77
CA LYS A 297 1.76 8.72 8.63
C LYS A 297 2.56 10.00 8.92
N GLY A 298 2.77 10.86 7.92
CA GLY A 298 3.46 12.14 8.07
C GLY A 298 2.71 13.11 9.00
N ALA A 299 1.38 13.17 8.90
CA ALA A 299 0.56 13.96 9.82
C ALA A 299 0.58 13.42 11.25
N ALA A 300 0.58 12.09 11.43
CA ALA A 300 0.71 11.47 12.76
C ALA A 300 2.07 11.83 13.40
N ILE A 301 3.18 11.64 12.68
CA ILE A 301 4.54 11.93 13.20
C ILE A 301 4.74 13.42 13.51
N THR A 302 4.14 14.32 12.72
CA THR A 302 4.26 15.78 12.95
C THR A 302 3.35 16.33 14.04
N GLY A 303 2.56 15.48 14.71
CA GLY A 303 1.59 15.90 15.73
C GLY A 303 0.39 16.65 15.14
N ILE A 304 0.17 16.56 13.83
CA ILE A 304 -0.99 17.16 13.15
C ILE A 304 -2.22 16.26 13.33
N GLY A 305 -2.03 14.94 13.28
CA GLY A 305 -3.10 13.94 13.37
C GLY A 305 -3.70 13.61 11.99
N SER A 306 -3.97 12.33 11.74
CA SER A 306 -4.50 11.84 10.44
C SER A 306 -5.85 12.45 10.09
N ASP A 307 -6.68 12.74 11.08
CA ASP A 307 -8.04 13.29 10.91
C ASP A 307 -8.03 14.73 10.36
N ASN A 308 -6.86 15.37 10.35
CA ASN A 308 -6.66 16.68 9.75
C ASN A 308 -6.16 16.60 8.30
N ILE A 309 -6.02 15.40 7.74
CA ILE A 309 -5.89 15.16 6.30
C ILE A 309 -7.27 14.88 5.74
N ILE A 310 -7.75 15.80 4.92
CA ILE A 310 -9.06 15.70 4.27
C ILE A 310 -8.86 15.19 2.85
N ASP A 311 -9.56 14.11 2.55
CA ASP A 311 -9.52 13.46 1.25
C ASP A 311 -10.39 14.19 0.25
N ILE A 312 -9.76 14.61 -0.85
CA ILE A 312 -10.44 15.19 -2.01
C ILE A 312 -10.88 14.02 -2.90
N PRO A 313 -12.18 13.93 -3.26
CA PRO A 313 -12.67 12.93 -4.20
C PRO A 313 -11.94 12.97 -5.55
N VAL A 314 -12.06 11.88 -6.31
CA VAL A 314 -11.45 11.73 -7.65
C VAL A 314 -12.50 11.52 -8.73
N ASP A 315 -12.13 11.85 -9.97
CA ASP A 315 -12.89 11.56 -11.17
C ASP A 315 -12.74 10.09 -11.62
N ASN A 316 -13.37 9.74 -12.75
CA ASN A 316 -13.32 8.38 -13.32
C ASN A 316 -11.93 7.96 -13.84
N TYR A 317 -10.94 8.86 -13.85
CA TYR A 317 -9.54 8.58 -14.15
C TYR A 317 -8.67 8.47 -12.90
N ALA A 318 -9.28 8.49 -11.71
CA ALA A 318 -8.63 8.57 -10.42
C ALA A 318 -7.77 9.84 -10.24
N ARG A 319 -8.11 10.93 -10.94
CA ARG A 319 -7.51 12.26 -10.78
C ARG A 319 -8.35 13.09 -9.83
N MET A 320 -7.73 13.98 -9.07
CA MET A 320 -8.41 14.89 -8.12
C MET A 320 -9.55 15.67 -8.80
N ASP A 321 -10.73 15.65 -8.19
CA ASP A 321 -11.86 16.48 -8.58
C ASP A 321 -11.69 17.92 -8.08
N THR A 322 -11.45 18.83 -9.02
CA THR A 322 -11.25 20.26 -8.72
C THR A 322 -12.52 20.97 -8.28
N VAL A 323 -13.70 20.47 -8.65
CA VAL A 323 -14.98 21.03 -8.20
C VAL A 323 -15.19 20.70 -6.73
N ALA A 324 -14.89 19.46 -6.33
CA ALA A 324 -14.91 19.06 -4.93
C ALA A 324 -13.88 19.84 -4.10
N LEU A 325 -12.66 20.04 -4.62
CA LEU A 325 -11.65 20.88 -3.97
C LEU A 325 -12.14 22.32 -3.78
N ASP A 326 -12.77 22.93 -4.79
CA ASP A 326 -13.32 24.28 -4.67
C ASP A 326 -14.38 24.36 -3.55
N GLY A 327 -15.25 23.35 -3.45
CA GLY A 327 -16.21 23.23 -2.35
C GLY A 327 -15.55 23.16 -0.96
N LEU A 328 -14.52 22.31 -0.80
CA LEU A 328 -13.77 22.17 0.45
C LEU A 328 -13.01 23.44 0.84
N LEU A 329 -12.41 24.13 -0.13
CA LEU A 329 -11.74 25.41 0.11
C LEU A 329 -12.71 26.51 0.52
N LYS A 330 -13.91 26.54 -0.10
CA LYS A 330 -14.98 27.45 0.31
C LYS A 330 -15.44 27.18 1.74
N ASP A 331 -15.64 25.91 2.08
CA ASP A 331 -16.02 25.48 3.42
C ASP A 331 -14.95 25.83 4.48
N CYS A 332 -13.66 25.78 4.10
CA CYS A 332 -12.57 26.26 4.95
C CYS A 332 -12.59 27.78 5.13
N LEU A 333 -12.82 28.54 4.06
CA LEU A 333 -12.93 29.99 4.10
C LEU A 333 -14.12 30.46 4.96
N ASP A 334 -15.30 29.90 4.72
CA ASP A 334 -16.55 30.31 5.37
C ASP A 334 -16.51 30.02 6.90
N ASN A 335 -15.87 28.92 7.30
CA ASN A 335 -15.73 28.52 8.71
C ASN A 335 -14.40 28.98 9.35
N LYS A 336 -13.61 29.82 8.67
CA LYS A 336 -12.29 30.30 9.14
C LYS A 336 -11.35 29.18 9.60
N ARG A 337 -11.34 28.06 8.87
CA ARG A 337 -10.36 26.97 9.02
C ARG A 337 -9.19 27.19 8.07
N ALA A 338 -8.00 27.40 8.63
CA ALA A 338 -6.82 27.61 7.81
C ALA A 338 -6.37 26.31 7.13
N VAL A 339 -5.73 26.43 5.96
CA VAL A 339 -5.24 25.29 5.19
C VAL A 339 -3.71 25.33 5.18
N TYR A 340 -3.07 24.25 5.64
CA TYR A 340 -1.60 24.12 5.58
C TYR A 340 -1.14 24.07 4.14
N ALA A 341 -1.61 23.05 3.42
CA ALA A 341 -1.28 22.82 2.04
C ALA A 341 -2.38 22.05 1.30
N VAL A 342 -2.41 22.25 -0.01
CA VAL A 342 -3.07 21.36 -0.97
C VAL A 342 -1.99 20.50 -1.63
N VAL A 343 -2.25 19.21 -1.78
CA VAL A 343 -1.32 18.24 -2.35
C VAL A 343 -1.90 17.65 -3.63
N SER A 344 -1.22 17.88 -4.75
CA SER A 344 -1.52 17.26 -6.04
C SER A 344 -0.61 16.05 -6.26
N ILE A 345 -1.18 14.90 -6.58
CA ILE A 345 -0.46 13.67 -6.87
C ILE A 345 -0.12 13.64 -8.37
N MET A 346 1.18 13.63 -8.67
CA MET A 346 1.70 13.62 -10.04
C MET A 346 2.17 12.21 -10.38
N GLY A 347 1.22 11.33 -10.71
CA GLY A 347 1.47 9.91 -10.92
C GLY A 347 1.11 9.08 -9.69
N SER A 348 -0.19 8.85 -9.48
CA SER A 348 -0.70 8.07 -8.34
C SER A 348 -0.13 6.65 -8.31
N THR A 349 0.06 6.08 -7.11
CA THR A 349 0.71 4.77 -6.92
C THR A 349 0.00 3.63 -7.65
N GLU A 350 -1.33 3.64 -7.63
CA GLU A 350 -2.15 2.54 -8.13
C GLU A 350 -2.57 2.68 -9.61
N HIS A 351 -2.59 3.91 -10.14
CA HIS A 351 -3.20 4.19 -11.45
C HIS A 351 -2.31 5.00 -12.39
N GLY A 352 -1.19 5.52 -11.91
CA GLY A 352 -0.35 6.47 -12.67
C GLY A 352 -1.06 7.78 -13.02
N ALA A 353 -2.20 8.09 -12.39
CA ALA A 353 -3.03 9.26 -12.66
C ALA A 353 -2.30 10.57 -12.30
N VAL A 354 -2.51 11.62 -13.10
CA VAL A 354 -1.91 12.94 -12.90
C VAL A 354 -2.97 13.98 -12.55
N ASP A 355 -2.88 14.50 -11.33
CA ASP A 355 -3.82 15.51 -10.83
C ASP A 355 -3.74 16.84 -11.62
N PRO A 356 -4.87 17.57 -11.72
CA PRO A 356 -4.98 18.83 -12.44
C PRO A 356 -4.32 20.02 -11.72
N VAL A 357 -2.99 19.98 -11.53
CA VAL A 357 -2.24 21.01 -10.79
C VAL A 357 -2.39 22.41 -11.39
N ALA A 358 -2.56 22.55 -12.71
CA ALA A 358 -2.82 23.85 -13.35
C ALA A 358 -4.09 24.51 -12.80
N ASP A 359 -5.13 23.71 -12.58
CA ASP A 359 -6.42 24.16 -12.07
C ASP A 359 -6.35 24.41 -10.56
N VAL A 360 -5.55 23.62 -9.81
CA VAL A 360 -5.25 23.90 -8.38
C VAL A 360 -4.49 25.22 -8.20
N VAL A 361 -3.53 25.52 -9.07
CA VAL A 361 -2.83 26.82 -9.07
C VAL A 361 -3.80 27.97 -9.31
N ALA A 362 -4.75 27.82 -10.24
CA ALA A 362 -5.80 28.81 -10.48
C ALA A 362 -6.71 28.99 -9.26
N LEU A 363 -7.08 27.90 -8.57
CA LEU A 363 -7.84 27.96 -7.32
C LEU A 363 -7.06 28.69 -6.21
N ARG A 364 -5.75 28.46 -6.08
CA ARG A 364 -4.91 29.21 -5.11
C ARG A 364 -5.00 30.71 -5.36
N VAL A 365 -4.88 31.15 -6.62
CA VAL A 365 -5.00 32.57 -6.98
C VAL A 365 -6.40 33.12 -6.69
N LYS A 366 -7.45 32.35 -6.99
CA LYS A 366 -8.85 32.71 -6.68
C LYS A 366 -9.04 32.93 -5.18
N TYR A 367 -8.62 31.99 -4.34
CA TYR A 367 -8.83 32.04 -2.89
C TYR A 367 -7.95 33.06 -2.18
N GLN A 368 -6.74 33.34 -2.68
CA GLN A 368 -5.90 34.41 -2.14
C GLN A 368 -6.59 35.78 -2.23
N LYS A 369 -7.30 36.05 -3.34
CA LYS A 369 -8.13 37.27 -3.48
C LYS A 369 -9.30 37.32 -2.49
N LEU A 370 -9.75 36.17 -1.98
CA LEU A 370 -10.83 36.04 -1.00
C LEU A 370 -10.31 35.99 0.45
N GLY A 371 -9.00 36.05 0.67
CA GLY A 371 -8.40 36.03 2.01
C GLY A 371 -7.98 34.66 2.54
N LEU A 372 -7.93 33.62 1.71
CA LEU A 372 -7.43 32.28 2.07
C LEU A 372 -6.17 31.93 1.27
N SER A 373 -5.10 31.51 1.95
CA SER A 373 -3.82 31.12 1.33
C SER A 373 -3.31 29.80 1.89
N PHE A 374 -2.69 29.00 1.02
CA PHE A 374 -2.15 27.68 1.35
C PHE A 374 -0.89 27.41 0.54
N ALA A 375 -0.02 26.55 1.08
CA ALA A 375 1.11 26.01 0.32
C ALA A 375 0.62 24.98 -0.70
N LEU A 376 1.33 24.84 -1.82
CA LEU A 376 1.03 23.85 -2.84
C LEU A 376 2.20 22.86 -2.96
N HIS A 377 1.89 21.58 -2.83
CA HIS A 377 2.86 20.50 -3.01
C HIS A 377 2.46 19.62 -4.19
N ALA A 378 3.44 19.26 -5.02
CA ALA A 378 3.28 18.19 -5.98
C ALA A 378 4.01 16.94 -5.49
N ASP A 379 3.25 15.88 -5.18
CA ASP A 379 3.81 14.56 -4.93
C ASP A 379 4.13 13.89 -6.28
N ALA A 380 5.30 14.19 -6.82
CA ALA A 380 5.79 13.66 -8.08
C ALA A 380 6.85 12.57 -7.85
N ALA A 381 6.69 11.80 -6.77
CA ALA A 381 7.57 10.67 -6.48
C ALA A 381 7.72 9.77 -7.71
N TRP A 382 6.62 9.45 -8.38
CA TRP A 382 6.62 8.71 -9.65
C TRP A 382 6.73 9.63 -10.88
N GLY A 383 5.90 10.68 -10.98
CA GLY A 383 5.79 11.48 -12.20
C GLY A 383 6.93 12.48 -12.45
N GLY A 384 7.83 12.68 -11.48
CA GLY A 384 8.82 13.75 -11.53
C GLY A 384 9.79 13.63 -12.71
N TYR A 385 10.37 12.45 -12.99
CA TYR A 385 11.32 12.28 -14.10
C TYR A 385 10.64 12.35 -15.48
N PHE A 386 9.33 12.21 -15.58
CA PHE A 386 8.60 12.36 -16.84
C PHE A 386 8.62 13.81 -17.35
N THR A 387 8.95 14.78 -16.50
CA THR A 387 9.22 16.17 -16.93
C THR A 387 10.41 16.26 -17.91
N SER A 388 11.31 15.27 -17.93
CA SER A 388 12.40 15.20 -18.92
C SER A 388 11.90 15.14 -20.37
N LEU A 389 10.66 14.68 -20.61
CA LEU A 389 9.98 14.72 -21.93
C LEU A 389 9.65 16.15 -22.40
N LEU A 390 9.66 17.13 -21.51
CA LEU A 390 9.34 18.53 -21.82
C LEU A 390 10.56 19.36 -22.26
N HIS A 391 11.78 18.91 -21.92
CA HIS A 391 13.01 19.67 -22.10
C HIS A 391 13.80 19.21 -23.32
N GLU A 392 14.18 20.16 -24.18
CA GLU A 392 15.08 19.91 -25.29
C GLU A 392 16.55 19.92 -24.82
N GLU A 393 17.42 19.24 -25.56
CA GLU A 393 18.86 19.19 -25.26
C GLU A 393 19.53 20.54 -25.55
N VAL A 394 20.26 21.09 -24.57
CA VAL A 394 20.77 22.48 -24.65
C VAL A 394 22.00 22.61 -25.56
N VAL A 395 22.78 21.55 -25.85
CA VAL A 395 23.96 21.60 -26.76
C VAL A 395 24.32 20.25 -27.38
N GLY A 396 24.45 20.15 -28.72
CA GLY A 396 25.29 19.16 -29.41
C GLY A 396 24.69 18.44 -30.65
N ALA A 397 25.37 18.54 -31.80
CA ALA A 397 24.96 18.10 -33.15
C ALA A 397 24.23 16.75 -33.28
N PRO A 398 23.30 16.60 -34.26
CA PRO A 398 22.61 15.36 -34.54
C PRO A 398 23.61 14.28 -34.98
N ARG A 399 23.81 13.25 -34.15
CA ARG A 399 24.56 12.06 -34.55
C ARG A 399 23.69 11.26 -35.51
N ARG A 400 24.04 11.30 -36.81
CA ARG A 400 23.45 10.40 -37.82
C ARG A 400 24.01 9.00 -37.61
N SER A 401 23.12 8.03 -37.37
CA SER A 401 23.45 6.61 -37.36
C SER A 401 22.75 5.90 -38.52
N PRO A 402 23.39 4.89 -39.15
CA PRO A 402 22.83 4.15 -40.27
C PRO A 402 21.59 3.32 -39.88
N VAL A 403 20.79 2.98 -40.89
CA VAL A 403 19.56 2.19 -40.78
C VAL A 403 19.90 0.74 -40.44
N ASP A 404 19.21 0.19 -39.45
CA ASP A 404 19.31 -1.22 -39.07
C ASP A 404 18.51 -2.12 -40.05
N PRO A 405 19.12 -3.17 -40.61
CA PRO A 405 18.44 -4.15 -41.46
C PRO A 405 17.49 -5.11 -40.73
N ASN A 406 17.47 -5.16 -39.38
CA ASN A 406 16.75 -6.18 -38.60
C ASN A 406 15.36 -5.76 -38.06
N ASN A 407 14.96 -4.49 -38.21
CA ASN A 407 13.63 -3.98 -37.87
C ASN A 407 13.26 -4.00 -36.36
N GLU A 408 14.25 -3.89 -35.45
CA GLU A 408 14.08 -3.88 -33.98
C GLU A 408 13.67 -2.48 -33.43
N TYR A 409 12.66 -1.85 -34.02
CA TYR A 409 12.28 -0.48 -33.70
C TYR A 409 11.30 -0.37 -32.52
N VAL A 410 11.57 0.53 -31.56
CA VAL A 410 10.64 0.94 -30.49
C VAL A 410 10.42 2.45 -30.55
N PRO A 411 9.19 2.95 -30.73
CA PRO A 411 8.89 4.38 -30.74
C PRO A 411 8.78 4.94 -29.31
N GLU A 412 9.12 6.22 -29.18
CA GLU A 412 8.84 7.01 -27.97
C GLU A 412 7.39 7.53 -28.02
N GLN A 413 6.64 7.35 -26.94
CA GLN A 413 5.33 7.98 -26.79
C GLN A 413 5.46 9.37 -26.18
N ALA A 414 4.79 10.35 -26.81
CA ALA A 414 4.64 11.69 -26.24
C ALA A 414 3.60 11.69 -25.11
N LEU A 415 3.77 12.61 -24.15
CA LEU A 415 2.78 12.86 -23.11
C LEU A 415 1.42 13.24 -23.70
N GLY A 416 0.34 12.72 -23.13
CA GLY A 416 -1.01 13.16 -23.44
C GLY A 416 -1.20 14.65 -23.12
N THR A 417 -2.16 15.31 -23.78
CA THR A 417 -2.39 16.76 -23.66
C THR A 417 -2.65 17.20 -22.21
N HIS A 418 -3.46 16.43 -21.47
CA HIS A 418 -3.69 16.67 -20.04
C HIS A 418 -2.39 16.56 -19.24
N THR A 419 -1.74 15.40 -19.27
CA THR A 419 -0.50 15.13 -18.53
C THR A 419 0.58 16.17 -18.80
N ARG A 420 0.77 16.53 -20.07
CA ARG A 420 1.72 17.58 -20.47
C ARG A 420 1.41 18.91 -19.79
N ARG A 421 0.16 19.39 -19.90
CA ARG A 421 -0.27 20.65 -19.26
C ARG A 421 0.02 20.62 -17.76
N GLN A 422 -0.26 19.51 -17.09
CA GLN A 422 -0.07 19.43 -15.64
C GLN A 422 1.41 19.39 -15.25
N LEU A 423 2.24 18.62 -15.94
CA LEU A 423 3.69 18.59 -15.68
C LEU A 423 4.33 19.97 -15.94
N GLU A 424 3.91 20.70 -16.99
CA GLU A 424 4.37 22.07 -17.26
C GLU A 424 4.01 23.06 -16.13
N HIS A 425 2.90 22.84 -15.41
CA HIS A 425 2.46 23.72 -14.32
C HIS A 425 3.07 23.38 -12.96
N MET A 426 3.84 22.28 -12.85
CA MET A 426 4.57 21.97 -11.62
C MET A 426 5.54 23.07 -11.21
N GLN A 427 6.09 23.84 -12.14
CA GLN A 427 6.99 24.97 -11.84
C GLN A 427 6.38 26.04 -10.90
N PHE A 428 5.04 26.08 -10.76
CA PHE A 428 4.33 27.06 -9.91
C PHE A 428 4.05 26.58 -8.49
N VAL A 429 4.28 25.31 -8.18
CA VAL A 429 4.07 24.76 -6.83
C VAL A 429 5.22 25.19 -5.90
N ASP A 430 5.02 25.11 -4.59
CA ASP A 430 6.01 25.59 -3.62
C ASP A 430 7.09 24.52 -3.33
N SER A 431 6.73 23.23 -3.47
CA SER A 431 7.69 22.13 -3.48
C SER A 431 7.22 20.88 -4.23
N ILE A 432 8.19 20.06 -4.62
CA ILE A 432 7.98 18.83 -5.39
C ILE A 432 8.74 17.68 -4.73
N THR A 433 8.04 16.60 -4.41
CA THR A 433 8.65 15.31 -4.08
C THR A 433 9.00 14.58 -5.38
N ILE A 434 10.16 13.93 -5.47
CA ILE A 434 10.59 13.14 -6.65
C ILE A 434 11.39 11.91 -6.19
N ASP A 435 11.31 10.76 -6.88
CA ASP A 435 12.14 9.57 -6.57
C ASP A 435 13.07 9.17 -7.72
N PRO A 436 14.37 9.46 -7.59
CA PRO A 436 15.40 8.82 -8.39
C PRO A 436 15.33 7.28 -8.38
N HIS A 437 14.98 6.65 -7.25
CA HIS A 437 14.84 5.19 -7.16
C HIS A 437 13.56 4.59 -7.76
N LYS A 438 12.67 5.42 -8.31
CA LYS A 438 11.47 4.98 -9.03
C LYS A 438 11.70 5.15 -10.53
N SER A 439 11.10 6.17 -11.14
CA SER A 439 11.20 6.50 -12.56
C SER A 439 12.59 7.03 -12.97
N GLY A 440 13.49 7.26 -12.01
CA GLY A 440 14.90 7.60 -12.27
C GLY A 440 15.81 6.39 -12.47
N TYR A 441 15.34 5.15 -12.24
CA TYR A 441 16.12 3.92 -12.42
C TYR A 441 17.44 3.88 -11.62
N ILE A 442 17.52 4.59 -10.50
CA ILE A 442 18.69 4.61 -9.62
C ILE A 442 18.47 3.59 -8.48
N PRO A 443 19.50 2.87 -8.00
CA PRO A 443 19.32 1.93 -6.90
C PRO A 443 18.78 2.62 -5.63
N TYR A 444 17.96 1.88 -4.88
CA TYR A 444 17.58 2.29 -3.53
C TYR A 444 18.84 2.39 -2.62
N PRO A 445 18.87 3.33 -1.65
CA PRO A 445 17.87 4.38 -1.39
C PRO A 445 18.17 5.68 -2.15
N ALA A 446 17.18 6.24 -2.84
CA ALA A 446 17.29 7.56 -3.48
C ALA A 446 15.93 8.25 -3.71
N GLY A 447 15.51 9.09 -2.76
CA GLY A 447 14.38 10.03 -2.89
C GLY A 447 14.82 11.49 -2.82
N GLY A 448 14.11 12.44 -3.43
CA GLY A 448 14.43 13.86 -3.41
C GLY A 448 13.25 14.77 -3.08
N LEU A 449 13.54 15.96 -2.55
CA LEU A 449 12.59 17.05 -2.29
C LEU A 449 13.15 18.35 -2.85
N CYS A 450 12.40 19.00 -3.72
CA CYS A 450 12.79 20.26 -4.36
C CYS A 450 11.89 21.39 -3.88
N TYR A 451 12.47 22.45 -3.32
CA TYR A 451 11.75 23.67 -2.96
C TYR A 451 11.90 24.70 -4.08
N ARG A 452 10.78 25.31 -4.48
CA ARG A 452 10.79 26.42 -5.43
C ARG A 452 11.61 27.60 -4.91
N ASP A 453 11.45 27.87 -3.61
CA ASP A 453 12.22 28.85 -2.87
C ASP A 453 13.06 28.13 -1.82
N GLY A 454 14.38 28.15 -2.00
CA GLY A 454 15.32 27.44 -1.16
C GLY A 454 15.29 27.87 0.30
N ARG A 455 14.76 29.05 0.64
CA ARG A 455 14.63 29.55 2.02
C ARG A 455 13.67 28.69 2.85
N MET A 456 12.77 27.96 2.19
CA MET A 456 11.85 27.06 2.87
C MET A 456 12.55 25.97 3.69
N ARG A 457 13.79 25.58 3.32
CA ARG A 457 14.60 24.59 4.05
C ARG A 457 14.92 25.01 5.48
N TYR A 458 14.99 26.31 5.77
CA TYR A 458 15.28 26.81 7.12
C TYR A 458 14.12 26.59 8.09
N LEU A 459 12.89 26.44 7.59
CA LEU A 459 11.72 26.20 8.44
C LEU A 459 11.77 24.86 9.18
N VAL A 460 12.56 23.88 8.73
CA VAL A 460 12.74 22.63 9.48
C VAL A 460 13.86 22.71 10.53
N THR A 461 14.54 23.85 10.61
CA THR A 461 15.65 24.14 11.54
C THR A 461 15.23 25.17 12.62
N TRP A 462 16.18 25.51 13.48
CA TRP A 462 16.12 26.66 14.42
C TRP A 462 17.01 27.83 13.95
N LEU A 463 17.47 27.78 12.70
CA LEU A 463 18.34 28.78 12.10
C LEU A 463 17.51 29.64 11.13
N ASN A 464 17.84 30.92 11.05
CA ASN A 464 17.34 31.81 9.99
C ASN A 464 18.38 31.92 8.87
N PRO A 465 17.96 32.12 7.61
CA PRO A 465 18.88 32.33 6.50
C PRO A 465 19.84 33.49 6.79
N ASP A 466 21.12 33.30 6.50
CA ASP A 466 22.14 34.35 6.59
C ASP A 466 22.38 34.91 5.18
N VAL A 467 22.07 36.20 4.96
CA VAL A 467 22.05 36.85 3.64
C VAL A 467 23.44 36.88 2.99
N TYR A 468 24.51 36.67 3.76
CA TYR A 468 25.90 36.78 3.31
C TYR A 468 26.68 35.45 3.24
N LYS A 469 26.07 34.29 3.54
CA LYS A 469 26.79 32.99 3.59
C LYS A 469 26.50 32.00 2.48
N ASP A 470 25.60 32.31 1.54
CA ASP A 470 25.36 31.44 0.37
C ASP A 470 26.60 31.31 -0.57
N SER A 471 27.70 32.01 -0.30
CA SER A 471 28.90 32.09 -1.16
C SER A 471 29.94 31.00 -0.97
N ASP A 472 29.99 30.27 0.14
CA ASP A 472 31.11 29.36 0.41
C ASP A 472 30.60 28.00 0.90
N GLY A 473 31.12 26.91 0.33
CA GLY A 473 30.66 25.52 0.54
C GLY A 473 30.80 24.94 1.96
N ASP A 474 30.66 25.76 2.99
CA ASP A 474 30.80 25.43 4.41
C ASP A 474 29.51 24.88 5.07
N GLU A 475 28.35 24.93 4.40
CA GLU A 475 27.11 24.41 4.97
C GLU A 475 26.92 22.91 4.68
N GLY A 476 26.94 22.09 5.74
CA GLY A 476 26.61 20.67 5.65
C GLY A 476 25.13 20.46 5.25
N MET A 477 24.88 19.68 4.20
CA MET A 477 23.52 19.43 3.68
C MET A 477 22.62 18.66 4.67
N GLY A 478 23.20 18.00 5.68
CA GLY A 478 22.46 17.17 6.64
C GLY A 478 21.56 17.92 7.63
N VAL A 479 21.72 19.23 7.80
CA VAL A 479 20.93 19.98 8.80
C VAL A 479 19.53 20.37 8.32
N TYR A 480 19.30 20.29 7.01
CA TYR A 480 18.07 20.77 6.37
C TYR A 480 17.00 19.67 6.18
N GLY A 481 17.18 18.51 6.81
CA GLY A 481 16.30 17.35 6.68
C GLY A 481 15.79 16.77 8.00
N VAL A 482 15.20 15.57 7.91
CA VAL A 482 14.86 14.73 9.08
C VAL A 482 16.01 13.77 9.42
N GLU A 483 16.78 13.35 8.41
CA GLU A 483 17.91 12.45 8.57
C GLU A 483 19.16 13.17 9.08
N GLY A 484 20.06 12.41 9.73
CA GLY A 484 21.40 12.85 10.09
C GLY A 484 22.43 12.32 9.10
N SER A 485 23.14 11.26 9.48
CA SER A 485 24.08 10.55 8.60
C SER A 485 23.38 10.03 7.34
N LYS A 486 23.98 10.28 6.18
CA LYS A 486 23.42 9.88 4.88
C LYS A 486 24.54 9.55 3.87
N PRO A 487 24.36 8.55 3.00
CA PRO A 487 25.42 8.05 2.13
C PRO A 487 25.67 9.00 0.95
N GLY A 488 26.90 9.52 0.82
CA GLY A 488 27.28 10.26 -0.39
C GLY A 488 27.25 9.40 -1.67
N ALA A 489 27.28 8.07 -1.52
CA ALA A 489 27.15 7.12 -2.64
C ALA A 489 25.83 7.23 -3.40
N ALA A 490 24.71 7.53 -2.72
CA ALA A 490 23.43 7.73 -3.37
C ALA A 490 23.45 8.98 -4.28
N ALA A 491 24.08 10.06 -3.80
CA ALA A 491 24.27 11.30 -4.56
C ALA A 491 25.12 11.09 -5.81
N VAL A 492 26.24 10.37 -5.69
CA VAL A 492 27.10 10.07 -6.83
C VAL A 492 26.41 9.14 -7.83
N GLY A 493 25.67 8.12 -7.36
CA GLY A 493 24.89 7.24 -8.22
C GLY A 493 23.90 8.02 -9.10
N ALA A 494 23.12 8.92 -8.50
CA ALA A 494 22.21 9.76 -9.26
C ALA A 494 22.94 10.72 -10.22
N TRP A 495 24.02 11.35 -9.76
CA TRP A 495 24.81 12.28 -10.56
C TRP A 495 25.39 11.63 -11.82
N VAL A 496 25.99 10.43 -11.67
CA VAL A 496 26.53 9.67 -12.81
C VAL A 496 25.39 9.30 -13.78
N SER A 497 24.24 8.88 -13.26
CA SER A 497 23.07 8.59 -14.08
C SER A 497 22.57 9.81 -14.84
N HIS A 498 22.40 10.95 -14.18
CA HIS A 498 21.96 12.21 -14.81
C HIS A 498 22.94 12.68 -15.88
N ARG A 499 24.25 12.51 -15.65
CA ARG A 499 25.30 12.88 -16.61
C ARG A 499 25.34 11.98 -17.84
N VAL A 500 25.10 10.68 -17.68
CA VAL A 500 25.18 9.70 -18.78
C VAL A 500 23.89 9.63 -19.58
N ILE A 501 22.74 9.59 -18.90
CA ILE A 501 21.43 9.45 -19.52
C ILE A 501 20.93 10.82 -20.01
N GLY A 502 21.03 11.86 -19.17
CA GLY A 502 20.59 13.22 -19.46
C GLY A 502 19.13 13.49 -19.05
N LEU A 503 18.90 14.57 -18.30
CA LEU A 503 17.56 15.01 -17.84
C LEU A 503 16.80 15.80 -18.91
N HIS A 504 16.69 15.23 -20.11
CA HIS A 504 16.05 15.86 -21.28
C HIS A 504 15.44 14.81 -22.19
N ARG A 505 14.78 15.27 -23.26
CA ARG A 505 14.02 14.43 -24.19
C ARG A 505 14.84 13.32 -24.83
N ASN A 506 16.09 13.60 -25.23
CA ASN A 506 16.99 12.60 -25.82
C ASN A 506 17.66 11.64 -24.80
N GLY A 507 17.31 11.75 -23.51
CA GLY A 507 17.89 11.00 -22.40
C GLY A 507 16.82 10.21 -21.65
N TYR A 508 16.53 10.63 -20.41
CA TYR A 508 15.43 10.07 -19.61
C TYR A 508 14.09 10.18 -20.33
N GLY A 509 13.88 11.20 -21.15
CA GLY A 509 12.66 11.33 -21.94
C GLY A 509 12.48 10.19 -22.94
N SER A 510 13.57 9.73 -23.57
CA SER A 510 13.56 8.59 -24.50
C SER A 510 13.28 7.29 -23.74
N LEU A 511 13.97 7.08 -22.61
CA LEU A 511 13.75 5.92 -21.73
C LEU A 511 12.29 5.80 -21.26
N LEU A 512 11.75 6.88 -20.70
CA LEU A 512 10.38 6.90 -20.19
C LEU A 512 9.35 6.89 -21.33
N GLY A 513 9.65 7.51 -22.47
CA GLY A 513 8.80 7.49 -23.65
C GLY A 513 8.62 6.09 -24.23
N GLU A 514 9.68 5.27 -24.27
CA GLU A 514 9.60 3.87 -24.69
C GLU A 514 8.90 2.97 -23.65
N ALA A 515 9.09 3.24 -22.35
CA ALA A 515 8.34 2.56 -21.30
C ALA A 515 6.84 2.89 -21.36
N MET A 516 6.47 4.15 -21.60
CA MET A 516 5.08 4.58 -21.84
C MET A 516 4.48 3.91 -23.07
N PHE A 517 5.23 3.85 -24.18
CA PHE A 517 4.78 3.14 -25.38
C PHE A 517 4.50 1.66 -25.09
N SER A 518 5.40 1.00 -24.35
CA SER A 518 5.22 -0.38 -23.91
C SER A 518 4.01 -0.55 -23.00
N CYS A 519 3.77 0.42 -22.12
CA CYS A 519 2.59 0.45 -21.25
C CYS A 519 1.29 0.55 -22.06
N THR A 520 1.22 1.45 -23.03
CA THR A 520 0.05 1.62 -23.91
C THR A 520 -0.16 0.40 -24.80
N LYS A 521 0.91 -0.22 -25.31
CA LYS A 521 0.81 -1.50 -26.02
C LYS A 521 0.19 -2.58 -25.14
N MET A 522 0.61 -2.70 -23.89
CA MET A 522 0.00 -3.66 -22.96
C MET A 522 -1.47 -3.33 -22.68
N TYR A 523 -1.81 -2.05 -22.49
CA TYR A 523 -3.20 -1.60 -22.36
C TYR A 523 -4.08 -2.04 -23.53
N THR A 524 -3.57 -1.99 -24.77
CA THR A 524 -4.34 -2.45 -25.94
C THR A 524 -4.63 -3.95 -25.93
N HIS A 525 -3.84 -4.77 -25.22
CA HIS A 525 -4.16 -6.17 -24.98
C HIS A 525 -5.30 -6.31 -23.97
N TRP A 526 -5.25 -5.58 -22.86
CA TRP A 526 -6.30 -5.59 -21.82
C TRP A 526 -7.68 -5.25 -22.38
N VAL A 527 -7.77 -4.23 -23.23
CA VAL A 527 -9.03 -3.76 -23.84
C VAL A 527 -9.72 -4.80 -24.73
N ILE A 528 -8.95 -5.68 -25.38
CA ILE A 528 -9.47 -6.61 -26.40
C ILE A 528 -9.50 -8.07 -25.93
N MET A 529 -8.98 -8.36 -24.75
CA MET A 529 -8.68 -9.74 -24.33
C MET A 529 -9.93 -10.63 -24.22
N ASP A 530 -11.02 -10.08 -23.71
CA ASP A 530 -12.35 -10.71 -23.63
C ASP A 530 -13.03 -10.87 -25.02
N MET A 531 -12.48 -10.28 -26.09
CA MET A 531 -12.94 -10.56 -27.46
C MET A 531 -12.43 -11.91 -27.98
N ASP A 532 -11.37 -12.46 -27.38
CA ASP A 532 -10.81 -13.76 -27.72
C ASP A 532 -11.40 -14.88 -26.85
N ASP A 533 -11.72 -14.59 -25.59
CA ASP A 533 -12.38 -15.49 -24.67
C ASP A 533 -13.64 -14.83 -24.10
N PRO A 534 -14.84 -15.24 -24.56
CA PRO A 534 -16.08 -14.62 -24.10
C PRO A 534 -16.41 -14.92 -22.64
N SER A 535 -15.76 -15.92 -22.02
CA SER A 535 -15.98 -16.26 -20.60
C SER A 535 -15.35 -15.24 -19.66
N LEU A 536 -14.28 -14.56 -20.09
CA LEU A 536 -13.62 -13.48 -19.39
C LEU A 536 -14.29 -12.15 -19.74
N ILE A 537 -14.35 -11.24 -18.77
CA ILE A 537 -14.67 -9.83 -18.96
C ILE A 537 -13.50 -9.07 -18.34
N LEU A 538 -12.85 -8.18 -19.09
CA LEU A 538 -11.73 -7.39 -18.58
C LEU A 538 -11.99 -5.92 -18.90
N VAL A 539 -12.02 -5.09 -17.87
CA VAL A 539 -12.26 -3.65 -18.02
C VAL A 539 -11.10 -2.87 -17.40
N PRO A 540 -10.36 -2.08 -18.18
CA PRO A 540 -9.37 -1.16 -17.65
C PRO A 540 -10.04 0.07 -17.01
N LEU A 541 -9.42 0.61 -15.96
CA LEU A 541 -9.90 1.82 -15.28
C LEU A 541 -10.00 2.98 -16.27
N ASN A 542 -8.95 3.26 -17.05
CA ASN A 542 -8.96 4.29 -18.08
C ASN A 542 -9.92 3.88 -19.21
N PRO A 543 -11.02 4.62 -19.46
CA PRO A 543 -11.96 4.29 -20.52
C PRO A 543 -11.40 4.63 -21.91
N LEU A 544 -11.89 3.91 -22.92
CA LEU A 544 -11.60 4.22 -24.31
C LEU A 544 -12.17 5.59 -24.71
N PRO A 545 -11.62 6.29 -25.73
CA PRO A 545 -12.16 7.58 -26.17
C PRO A 545 -13.65 7.53 -26.55
N ALA A 546 -14.13 6.45 -27.17
CA ALA A 546 -15.56 6.31 -27.49
C ALA A 546 -16.44 6.14 -26.23
N GLU A 547 -15.89 5.53 -25.19
CA GLU A 547 -16.53 5.34 -23.89
C GLU A 547 -16.54 6.66 -23.10
N ARG A 548 -15.42 7.37 -23.05
CA ARG A 548 -15.30 8.72 -22.48
C ARG A 548 -16.32 9.69 -23.08
N ASP A 549 -16.47 9.65 -24.40
CA ASP A 549 -17.37 10.53 -25.14
C ASP A 549 -18.84 10.06 -25.12
N ASN A 550 -19.17 8.99 -24.38
CA ASN A 550 -20.51 8.39 -24.28
C ASN A 550 -21.15 8.07 -25.65
N LYS A 551 -20.36 7.56 -26.61
CA LYS A 551 -20.82 7.30 -27.99
C LYS A 551 -21.65 6.00 -28.15
N GLY A 552 -21.92 5.29 -27.06
CA GLY A 552 -22.72 4.06 -27.03
C GLY A 552 -21.93 2.79 -27.41
N ASP A 553 -22.51 1.62 -27.09
CA ASP A 553 -21.83 0.32 -27.15
C ASP A 553 -21.33 -0.05 -28.56
N THR A 554 -22.08 0.30 -29.62
CA THR A 554 -21.67 0.03 -31.00
C THR A 554 -20.38 0.77 -31.37
N ALA A 555 -20.24 2.03 -30.95
CA ALA A 555 -19.04 2.82 -31.22
C ALA A 555 -17.84 2.33 -30.40
N ILE A 556 -18.08 1.92 -29.15
CA ILE A 556 -17.06 1.31 -28.28
C ILE A 556 -16.55 0.02 -28.92
N GLN A 557 -17.45 -0.87 -29.35
CA GLN A 557 -17.09 -2.12 -29.99
C GLN A 557 -16.32 -1.92 -31.30
N ALA A 558 -16.76 -0.98 -32.16
CA ALA A 558 -16.04 -0.64 -33.38
C ALA A 558 -14.62 -0.12 -33.10
N GLN A 559 -14.43 0.66 -32.02
CA GLN A 559 -13.11 1.13 -31.61
C GLN A 559 -12.21 -0.01 -31.12
N ARG A 560 -12.77 -0.99 -30.39
CA ARG A 560 -12.03 -2.19 -29.94
C ARG A 560 -11.59 -3.06 -31.12
N GLU A 561 -12.48 -3.27 -32.09
CA GLU A 561 -12.16 -3.98 -33.35
C GLU A 561 -11.06 -3.26 -34.14
N TYR A 562 -11.11 -1.93 -34.21
CA TYR A 562 -10.07 -1.14 -34.83
C TYR A 562 -8.71 -1.30 -34.12
N ILE A 563 -8.69 -1.24 -32.79
CA ILE A 563 -7.47 -1.44 -31.97
C ILE A 563 -6.88 -2.83 -32.23
N ARG A 564 -7.71 -3.88 -32.20
CA ARG A 564 -7.29 -5.26 -32.47
C ARG A 564 -6.66 -5.43 -33.86
N ALA A 565 -7.29 -4.84 -34.88
CA ALA A 565 -6.85 -4.98 -36.26
C ALA A 565 -5.62 -4.12 -36.61
N ASN A 566 -5.50 -2.91 -36.06
CA ASN A 566 -4.56 -1.90 -36.54
C ASN A 566 -3.48 -1.51 -35.54
N ILE A 567 -3.57 -1.94 -34.27
CA ILE A 567 -2.68 -1.47 -33.20
C ILE A 567 -2.03 -2.63 -32.44
N THR A 568 -2.80 -3.47 -31.75
CA THR A 568 -2.30 -4.33 -30.66
C THR A 568 -1.08 -5.16 -31.07
N ASN A 569 -1.22 -6.02 -32.09
CA ASN A 569 -0.14 -6.88 -32.58
C ASN A 569 0.61 -6.32 -33.80
N ARG A 570 0.36 -5.06 -34.16
CA ARG A 570 1.02 -4.43 -35.32
C ARG A 570 2.50 -4.17 -35.00
N PRO A 571 3.43 -4.50 -35.92
CA PRO A 571 4.84 -4.16 -35.77
C PRO A 571 5.02 -2.67 -35.49
N ASN A 572 5.92 -2.35 -34.55
CA ASN A 572 6.15 -0.99 -34.07
C ASN A 572 6.46 0.01 -35.21
N TYR A 573 7.25 -0.43 -36.19
CA TYR A 573 7.60 0.40 -37.35
C TYR A 573 6.35 0.80 -38.15
N ASP A 574 5.51 -0.17 -38.49
CA ASP A 574 4.30 0.06 -39.27
C ASP A 574 3.25 0.87 -38.50
N LEU A 575 3.14 0.64 -37.18
CA LEU A 575 2.25 1.40 -36.32
C LEU A 575 2.68 2.88 -36.26
N SER A 576 3.97 3.15 -36.07
CA SER A 576 4.47 4.53 -35.93
C SER A 576 4.27 5.42 -37.15
N ARG A 577 4.12 4.82 -38.34
CA ARG A 577 3.89 5.53 -39.62
C ARG A 577 2.42 5.78 -39.91
N ASP A 578 1.52 5.16 -39.15
CA ASP A 578 0.08 5.34 -39.30
C ASP A 578 -0.39 6.47 -38.37
N GLU A 579 -0.57 7.65 -38.94
CA GLU A 579 -0.99 8.84 -38.18
C GLU A 579 -2.36 8.65 -37.51
N THR A 580 -3.27 7.88 -38.14
CA THR A 580 -4.61 7.66 -37.58
C THR A 580 -4.51 6.75 -36.37
N ALA A 581 -3.79 5.63 -36.50
CA ALA A 581 -3.57 4.70 -35.40
C ALA A 581 -2.78 5.35 -34.25
N MET A 582 -1.73 6.12 -34.54
CA MET A 582 -0.94 6.81 -33.52
C MET A 582 -1.68 7.96 -32.83
N THR A 583 -2.61 8.63 -33.53
CA THR A 583 -3.47 9.64 -32.89
C THR A 583 -4.37 8.99 -31.86
N LEU A 584 -5.01 7.87 -32.22
CA LEU A 584 -5.79 7.08 -31.25
C LEU A 584 -4.89 6.57 -30.13
N PHE A 585 -3.73 5.98 -30.45
CA PHE A 585 -2.80 5.36 -29.51
C PHE A 585 -2.38 6.32 -28.37
N ARG A 586 -2.13 7.59 -28.68
CA ARG A 586 -1.73 8.60 -27.68
C ARG A 586 -2.82 8.92 -26.65
N ASP A 587 -4.08 8.63 -26.97
CA ASP A 587 -5.23 8.84 -26.10
C ASP A 587 -5.62 7.56 -25.32
N LEU A 588 -4.83 6.49 -25.43
CA LEU A 588 -5.08 5.21 -24.74
C LEU A 588 -4.22 5.05 -23.49
N GLY A 589 -4.75 4.33 -22.49
CA GLY A 589 -4.00 3.91 -21.32
C GLY A 589 -3.94 4.91 -20.16
N SER A 590 -3.03 4.63 -19.24
CA SER A 590 -2.73 5.47 -18.08
C SER A 590 -2.00 6.76 -18.47
N ASP A 591 -2.09 7.77 -17.60
CA ASP A 591 -1.36 9.03 -17.78
C ASP A 591 0.16 8.83 -17.74
N LEU A 592 0.65 7.96 -16.83
CA LEU A 592 2.08 7.72 -16.59
C LEU A 592 2.36 6.24 -16.25
N SER A 593 2.41 5.39 -17.28
CA SER A 593 2.96 4.03 -17.26
C SER A 593 2.46 3.03 -16.21
N ILE A 594 1.24 3.21 -15.66
CA ILE A 594 0.64 2.29 -14.67
C ILE A 594 -0.81 1.99 -15.08
N ASN A 595 -1.05 0.84 -15.71
CA ASN A 595 -2.39 0.42 -16.09
C ASN A 595 -3.10 -0.23 -14.90
N ALA A 596 -4.32 0.19 -14.59
CA ALA A 596 -5.20 -0.51 -13.65
C ALA A 596 -6.38 -1.12 -14.39
N PHE A 597 -6.78 -2.32 -14.01
CA PHE A 597 -7.89 -3.05 -14.62
C PHE A 597 -8.47 -4.07 -13.65
N ALA A 598 -9.67 -4.56 -13.94
CA ALA A 598 -10.27 -5.64 -13.18
C ALA A 598 -10.89 -6.67 -14.13
N CYS A 599 -10.92 -7.91 -13.66
CA CYS A 599 -11.55 -9.02 -14.33
C CYS A 599 -12.90 -9.34 -13.71
N ASN A 600 -13.83 -9.79 -14.55
CA ASN A 600 -15.07 -10.43 -14.19
C ASN A 600 -15.28 -11.63 -15.13
N PHE A 601 -16.32 -12.41 -14.92
CA PHE A 601 -16.58 -13.60 -15.73
C PHE A 601 -18.05 -13.74 -16.08
N ARG A 602 -18.35 -14.57 -17.08
CA ARG A 602 -19.72 -14.97 -17.42
C ARG A 602 -20.08 -16.29 -16.78
N LEU A 603 -21.31 -16.39 -16.30
CA LEU A 603 -21.90 -17.63 -15.80
C LEU A 603 -22.17 -18.61 -16.95
N ALA A 604 -22.51 -19.85 -16.62
CA ALA A 604 -22.76 -20.91 -17.61
C ALA A 604 -23.88 -20.58 -18.62
N ASP A 605 -24.79 -19.67 -18.28
CA ASP A 605 -25.87 -19.18 -19.14
C ASP A 605 -25.44 -18.01 -20.07
N GLY A 606 -24.18 -17.59 -19.99
CA GLY A 606 -23.61 -16.48 -20.77
C GLY A 606 -23.87 -15.09 -20.18
N THR A 607 -24.58 -14.99 -19.05
CA THR A 607 -24.79 -13.71 -18.37
C THR A 607 -23.54 -13.30 -17.58
N PRO A 608 -23.19 -11.99 -17.52
CA PRO A 608 -22.12 -11.52 -16.64
C PRO A 608 -22.46 -11.78 -15.17
N ASN A 609 -21.48 -12.23 -14.39
CA ASN A 609 -21.58 -12.22 -12.94
C ASN A 609 -21.84 -10.78 -12.46
N GLN A 610 -22.80 -10.61 -11.54
CA GLN A 610 -23.16 -9.31 -10.97
C GLN A 610 -22.64 -9.14 -9.53
N ASP A 611 -22.07 -10.19 -8.93
CA ASP A 611 -21.59 -10.19 -7.55
C ASP A 611 -20.13 -9.68 -7.46
N VAL A 612 -19.93 -8.60 -6.72
CA VAL A 612 -18.60 -7.97 -6.53
C VAL A 612 -17.63 -8.90 -5.78
N VAL A 613 -18.10 -9.67 -4.80
CA VAL A 613 -17.25 -10.58 -4.01
C VAL A 613 -16.71 -11.71 -4.87
N GLU A 614 -17.52 -12.23 -5.80
CA GLU A 614 -17.07 -13.28 -6.74
C GLU A 614 -16.11 -12.73 -7.80
N ALA A 615 -16.27 -11.48 -8.22
CA ALA A 615 -15.26 -10.81 -9.05
C ALA A 615 -13.96 -10.58 -8.27
N ASN A 616 -14.03 -10.14 -7.02
CA ASN A 616 -12.85 -9.98 -6.16
C ASN A 616 -12.12 -11.30 -5.94
N TYR A 617 -12.86 -12.39 -5.78
CA TYR A 617 -12.30 -13.74 -5.68
C TYR A 617 -11.49 -14.11 -6.93
N LEU A 618 -12.05 -13.87 -8.14
CA LEU A 618 -11.31 -14.08 -9.39
C LEU A 618 -10.02 -13.24 -9.45
N ASN A 619 -10.11 -11.93 -9.18
CA ASN A 619 -8.95 -11.04 -9.24
C ASN A 619 -7.88 -11.45 -8.21
N THR A 620 -8.28 -11.82 -6.99
CA THR A 620 -7.36 -12.29 -5.94
C THR A 620 -6.66 -13.58 -6.35
N ARG A 621 -7.40 -14.57 -6.87
CA ARG A 621 -6.85 -15.84 -7.37
C ARG A 621 -5.84 -15.62 -8.50
N VAL A 622 -6.17 -14.77 -9.47
CA VAL A 622 -5.28 -14.40 -10.58
C VAL A 622 -4.02 -13.71 -10.04
N TYR A 623 -4.17 -12.78 -9.09
CA TYR A 623 -3.04 -12.13 -8.42
C TYR A 623 -2.14 -13.14 -7.70
N GLU A 624 -2.68 -14.05 -6.88
CA GLU A 624 -1.89 -15.06 -6.17
C GLU A 624 -1.12 -15.98 -7.14
N ARG A 625 -1.72 -16.34 -8.28
CA ARG A 625 -1.05 -17.12 -9.34
C ARG A 625 0.05 -16.34 -10.05
N LEU A 626 -0.04 -15.01 -10.11
CA LEU A 626 0.86 -14.11 -10.83
C LEU A 626 1.65 -13.20 -9.88
N SER A 627 1.82 -13.60 -8.63
CA SER A 627 2.64 -12.89 -7.65
C SER A 627 3.33 -13.88 -6.72
N VAL A 628 4.28 -13.36 -5.94
CA VAL A 628 5.01 -14.06 -4.89
C VAL A 628 4.60 -13.37 -3.60
N THR A 629 3.73 -14.02 -2.83
CA THR A 629 3.15 -13.48 -1.60
C THR A 629 3.69 -14.19 -0.36
N ARG A 630 4.25 -15.39 -0.55
CA ARG A 630 4.80 -16.22 0.50
C ARG A 630 6.22 -16.62 0.16
N ILE A 631 7.02 -16.89 1.19
CA ILE A 631 8.42 -17.25 0.99
C ILE A 631 8.53 -18.58 0.23
N GLU A 632 7.53 -19.46 0.36
CA GLU A 632 7.41 -20.77 -0.27
C GLU A 632 7.08 -20.71 -1.77
N ASP A 633 6.64 -19.56 -2.29
CA ASP A 633 6.24 -19.44 -3.68
C ASP A 633 7.48 -19.58 -4.60
N ASN A 634 7.37 -20.46 -5.59
CA ASN A 634 8.41 -20.64 -6.59
C ASN A 634 8.28 -19.56 -7.68
N ILE A 635 9.31 -18.71 -7.82
CA ILE A 635 9.36 -17.65 -8.83
C ILE A 635 9.31 -18.20 -10.27
N TYR A 636 9.81 -19.41 -10.50
CA TYR A 636 9.93 -19.99 -11.84
C TYR A 636 8.61 -20.55 -12.37
N ASP A 637 7.63 -20.81 -11.49
CA ASP A 637 6.29 -21.27 -11.88
C ASP A 637 5.38 -20.10 -12.29
N LYS A 638 5.84 -18.85 -12.10
CA LYS A 638 5.08 -17.63 -12.38
C LYS A 638 5.37 -17.13 -13.81
N PRO A 639 4.39 -17.13 -14.74
CA PRO A 639 4.65 -16.73 -16.11
C PRO A 639 4.79 -15.21 -16.28
N LEU A 640 4.20 -14.42 -15.38
CA LEU A 640 4.39 -12.98 -15.27
C LEU A 640 4.13 -12.52 -13.83
N PHE A 641 4.49 -11.27 -13.53
CA PHE A 641 4.25 -10.67 -12.22
C PHE A 641 3.32 -9.46 -12.33
N ILE A 642 2.26 -9.42 -11.54
CA ILE A 642 1.33 -8.28 -11.41
C ILE A 642 1.15 -7.86 -9.95
N MET A 643 0.64 -6.65 -9.78
CA MET A 643 0.22 -6.11 -8.48
C MET A 643 -1.31 -6.22 -8.36
N SER A 644 -1.81 -6.29 -7.14
CA SER A 644 -3.24 -6.12 -6.83
C SER A 644 -3.40 -5.06 -5.76
N THR A 645 -4.50 -4.32 -5.82
CA THR A 645 -4.88 -3.29 -4.85
C THR A 645 -6.38 -3.25 -4.70
N LYS A 646 -6.85 -2.57 -3.65
CA LYS A 646 -8.27 -2.47 -3.34
C LYS A 646 -8.79 -1.05 -3.58
N MET A 647 -9.80 -0.96 -4.43
CA MET A 647 -10.53 0.27 -4.69
C MET A 647 -11.67 0.38 -3.67
N GLU A 648 -11.38 0.99 -2.52
CA GLU A 648 -12.34 1.14 -1.43
C GLU A 648 -13.52 2.04 -1.82
N GLN A 649 -14.76 1.57 -1.58
CA GLN A 649 -15.97 2.28 -1.98
C GLN A 649 -16.07 3.66 -1.32
N LYS A 650 -15.74 3.74 -0.02
CA LYS A 650 -15.76 5.00 0.75
C LYS A 650 -14.80 6.07 0.20
N THR A 651 -13.68 5.63 -0.37
CA THR A 651 -12.55 6.45 -0.81
C THR A 651 -12.70 6.87 -2.27
N TYR A 652 -13.04 5.93 -3.16
CA TYR A 652 -13.14 6.17 -4.60
C TYR A 652 -14.55 6.54 -5.09
N ARG A 653 -15.60 6.18 -4.32
CA ARG A 653 -16.99 6.58 -4.57
C ARG A 653 -17.41 6.36 -6.03
N GLY A 654 -17.82 7.44 -6.72
CA GLY A 654 -18.29 7.40 -8.10
C GLY A 654 -17.29 6.80 -9.10
N CYS A 655 -15.98 6.87 -8.83
CA CYS A 655 -14.95 6.25 -9.66
C CYS A 655 -15.04 4.70 -9.57
N ALA A 656 -15.21 4.16 -8.35
CA ALA A 656 -15.41 2.72 -8.15
C ALA A 656 -16.76 2.26 -8.72
N ASP A 657 -17.82 3.06 -8.55
CA ASP A 657 -19.13 2.78 -9.14
C ASP A 657 -19.08 2.72 -10.67
N ASN A 658 -18.32 3.62 -11.29
CA ASN A 658 -18.14 3.63 -12.73
C ASN A 658 -17.45 2.35 -13.21
N LEU A 659 -16.37 1.93 -12.56
CA LEU A 659 -15.64 0.71 -12.93
C LEU A 659 -16.50 -0.55 -12.71
N LYS A 660 -17.18 -0.67 -11.56
CA LYS A 660 -18.10 -1.78 -11.27
C LYS A 660 -19.22 -1.86 -12.30
N LYS A 661 -19.81 -0.71 -12.67
CA LYS A 661 -20.85 -0.64 -13.71
C LYS A 661 -20.34 -1.15 -15.06
N ARG A 662 -19.13 -0.76 -15.46
CA ARG A 662 -18.52 -1.20 -16.73
C ARG A 662 -18.19 -2.69 -16.73
N LEU A 663 -17.87 -3.27 -15.57
CA LEU A 663 -17.70 -4.72 -15.38
C LEU A 663 -19.02 -5.51 -15.35
N GLY A 664 -20.16 -4.84 -15.26
CA GLY A 664 -21.48 -5.47 -15.08
C GLY A 664 -21.81 -5.86 -13.63
N LEU A 665 -21.04 -5.37 -12.66
CA LEU A 665 -21.19 -5.66 -11.24
C LEU A 665 -22.23 -4.74 -10.57
N LYS A 666 -22.85 -5.23 -9.49
CA LYS A 666 -23.81 -4.49 -8.67
C LYS A 666 -23.53 -4.70 -7.19
N GLY A 667 -23.36 -3.61 -6.46
CA GLY A 667 -23.17 -3.62 -5.01
C GLY A 667 -22.22 -2.53 -4.55
N ASP A 668 -22.25 -2.24 -3.26
CA ASP A 668 -21.46 -1.17 -2.61
C ASP A 668 -20.19 -1.70 -1.93
N GLN A 669 -19.83 -2.96 -2.19
CA GLN A 669 -18.58 -3.54 -1.71
C GLN A 669 -17.37 -2.91 -2.42
N ASP A 670 -16.22 -2.97 -1.75
CA ASP A 670 -14.92 -2.63 -2.32
C ASP A 670 -14.59 -3.56 -3.50
N LEU A 671 -13.85 -3.05 -4.49
CA LEU A 671 -13.44 -3.81 -5.67
C LEU A 671 -11.93 -4.06 -5.65
N ASP A 672 -11.51 -5.30 -5.75
CA ASP A 672 -10.11 -5.67 -5.95
C ASP A 672 -9.75 -5.50 -7.43
N ILE A 673 -8.70 -4.72 -7.70
CA ILE A 673 -8.22 -4.41 -9.05
C ILE A 673 -6.78 -4.88 -9.22
N LEU A 674 -6.45 -5.28 -10.44
CA LEU A 674 -5.12 -5.65 -10.85
C LEU A 674 -4.40 -4.44 -11.43
N VAL A 675 -3.11 -4.32 -11.12
CA VAL A 675 -2.29 -3.20 -11.55
C VAL A 675 -1.03 -3.69 -12.26
N ASN A 676 -0.73 -3.01 -13.35
CA ASN A 676 0.41 -3.26 -14.19
C ASN A 676 1.26 -2.00 -14.38
N CYS A 677 2.29 -1.83 -13.55
CA CYS A 677 3.33 -0.83 -13.73
C CYS A 677 4.37 -1.31 -14.75
N ILE A 678 4.59 -0.54 -15.82
CA ILE A 678 5.54 -0.89 -16.89
C ILE A 678 6.68 0.11 -16.92
N MET A 679 7.85 -0.37 -16.53
CA MET A 679 9.11 0.38 -16.57
C MET A 679 10.06 -0.14 -17.66
N SER A 680 9.80 -1.31 -18.23
CA SER A 680 10.68 -1.92 -19.22
C SER A 680 10.47 -1.30 -20.60
N PRO A 681 11.53 -0.81 -21.28
CA PRO A 681 11.45 -0.37 -22.67
C PRO A 681 11.54 -1.52 -23.69
N PHE A 682 11.93 -2.73 -23.27
CA PHE A 682 12.27 -3.84 -24.16
C PHE A 682 11.13 -4.74 -24.71
N PRO A 683 9.94 -4.90 -24.06
CA PRO A 683 9.03 -5.98 -24.43
C PRO A 683 8.35 -5.80 -25.80
N THR A 684 8.33 -4.58 -26.36
CA THR A 684 7.63 -4.33 -27.62
C THR A 684 8.47 -4.66 -28.86
N ALA A 685 9.81 -4.68 -28.76
CA ALA A 685 10.70 -4.91 -29.89
C ALA A 685 10.45 -6.26 -30.59
N THR A 686 10.09 -7.29 -29.82
CA THR A 686 9.79 -8.65 -30.30
C THR A 686 8.31 -9.02 -30.22
N ASN A 687 7.43 -8.03 -29.99
CA ASN A 687 6.01 -8.24 -29.65
C ASN A 687 5.81 -9.18 -28.45
N PHE A 688 6.74 -9.18 -27.49
CA PHE A 688 6.69 -10.01 -26.29
C PHE A 688 5.54 -9.61 -25.36
N THR A 689 4.99 -8.39 -25.52
CA THR A 689 3.73 -7.97 -24.86
C THR A 689 2.58 -8.93 -25.15
N LYS A 690 2.51 -9.50 -26.38
CA LYS A 690 1.52 -10.53 -26.72
C LYS A 690 1.73 -11.79 -25.90
N SER A 691 2.97 -12.28 -25.79
CA SER A 691 3.26 -13.47 -24.99
C SER A 691 2.88 -13.29 -23.53
N ILE A 692 3.09 -12.11 -22.96
CA ILE A 692 2.66 -11.79 -21.58
C ILE A 692 1.13 -11.80 -21.49
N ALA A 693 0.42 -11.17 -22.44
CA ALA A 693 -1.03 -11.15 -22.47
C ALA A 693 -1.65 -12.56 -22.64
N ASP A 694 -1.08 -13.39 -23.51
CA ASP A 694 -1.52 -14.76 -23.74
C ASP A 694 -1.35 -15.61 -22.46
N GLU A 695 -0.25 -15.45 -21.71
CA GLU A 695 -0.06 -16.15 -20.43
C GLU A 695 -1.04 -15.66 -19.35
N PHE A 696 -1.31 -14.36 -19.28
CA PHE A 696 -2.34 -13.81 -18.39
C PHE A 696 -3.71 -14.41 -18.70
N GLN A 697 -4.11 -14.44 -19.98
CA GLN A 697 -5.39 -14.97 -20.41
C GLN A 697 -5.55 -16.45 -20.03
N LYS A 698 -4.49 -17.26 -20.22
CA LYS A 698 -4.50 -18.68 -19.80
C LYS A 698 -4.76 -18.84 -18.31
N VAL A 699 -4.05 -18.07 -17.48
CA VAL A 699 -4.24 -18.11 -16.03
C VAL A 699 -5.67 -17.67 -15.68
N ALA A 700 -6.15 -16.54 -16.21
CA ALA A 700 -7.51 -16.08 -15.97
C ALA A 700 -8.56 -17.15 -16.37
N ALA A 701 -8.40 -17.80 -17.52
CA ALA A 701 -9.31 -18.85 -17.98
C ALA A 701 -9.28 -20.12 -17.10
N GLU A 702 -8.13 -20.48 -16.53
CA GLU A 702 -8.04 -21.55 -15.52
C GLU A 702 -8.80 -21.17 -14.24
N GLU A 703 -8.63 -19.93 -13.78
CA GLU A 703 -9.25 -19.43 -12.56
C GLU A 703 -10.77 -19.26 -12.69
N ILE A 704 -11.26 -18.89 -13.87
CA ILE A 704 -12.70 -18.83 -14.18
C ILE A 704 -13.36 -20.20 -13.99
N LYS A 705 -12.68 -21.32 -14.26
CA LYS A 705 -13.24 -22.67 -14.03
C LYS A 705 -13.54 -22.91 -12.55
N ALA A 706 -12.67 -22.42 -11.67
CA ALA A 706 -12.91 -22.48 -10.22
C ALA A 706 -14.11 -21.59 -9.84
N CYS A 707 -14.18 -20.36 -10.36
CA CYS A 707 -15.32 -19.46 -10.14
C CYS A 707 -16.64 -20.06 -10.65
N LEU A 708 -16.64 -20.74 -11.80
CA LEU A 708 -17.83 -21.42 -12.34
C LEU A 708 -18.23 -22.60 -11.45
N PHE A 709 -17.29 -23.44 -11.02
CA PHE A 709 -17.56 -24.54 -10.09
C PHE A 709 -18.22 -24.01 -8.80
N ARG A 710 -17.70 -22.90 -8.29
CA ARG A 710 -18.17 -22.22 -7.08
C ARG A 710 -19.59 -21.66 -7.19
N ASN A 711 -19.95 -21.14 -8.37
CA ASN A 711 -21.23 -20.43 -8.59
C ASN A 711 -22.29 -21.24 -9.36
N THR A 712 -21.98 -22.45 -9.83
CA THR A 712 -22.96 -23.27 -10.57
C THR A 712 -23.77 -24.13 -9.61
N VAL A 713 -25.09 -23.90 -9.58
CA VAL A 713 -26.00 -24.74 -8.79
C VAL A 713 -26.20 -26.10 -9.48
N THR A 714 -25.88 -27.17 -8.77
CA THR A 714 -26.01 -28.56 -9.24
C THR A 714 -26.51 -29.46 -8.11
N ALA A 715 -26.94 -30.67 -8.45
CA ALA A 715 -27.33 -31.65 -7.43
C ALA A 715 -26.16 -31.96 -6.48
N ALA A 716 -26.40 -31.85 -5.17
CA ALA A 716 -25.39 -31.95 -4.12
C ALA A 716 -25.86 -32.83 -2.95
N ASP A 717 -24.91 -33.23 -2.08
CA ASP A 717 -25.25 -33.91 -0.82
C ASP A 717 -25.46 -32.85 0.27
N PHE A 718 -26.70 -32.71 0.73
CA PHE A 718 -27.04 -31.77 1.79
C PHE A 718 -27.01 -32.47 3.15
N ARG A 719 -26.38 -31.82 4.14
CA ARG A 719 -26.24 -32.32 5.50
C ARG A 719 -26.80 -31.31 6.49
N PHE A 720 -27.52 -31.80 7.48
CA PHE A 720 -28.21 -31.01 8.48
C PHE A 720 -27.84 -31.48 9.88
N ILE A 721 -27.64 -30.54 10.81
CA ILE A 721 -27.61 -30.83 12.24
C ILE A 721 -29.04 -31.13 12.70
N VAL A 722 -29.24 -32.26 13.38
CA VAL A 722 -30.54 -32.67 13.91
C VAL A 722 -30.74 -32.12 15.32
N GLN A 723 -31.86 -31.45 15.57
CA GLN A 723 -32.26 -30.90 16.86
C GLN A 723 -33.62 -31.45 17.30
N GLY A 724 -33.80 -31.61 18.62
CA GLY A 724 -35.09 -31.99 19.21
C GLY A 724 -35.30 -33.49 19.34
N THR A 725 -36.12 -33.89 20.30
CA THR A 725 -36.51 -35.29 20.55
C THR A 725 -38.01 -35.48 20.60
N ASP A 726 -38.80 -34.42 20.77
CA ASP A 726 -40.25 -34.48 20.61
C ASP A 726 -40.67 -34.30 19.14
N LYS A 727 -40.04 -33.35 18.46
CA LYS A 727 -40.16 -33.11 17.02
C LYS A 727 -38.78 -32.80 16.46
N LEU A 728 -38.47 -33.34 15.28
CA LEU A 728 -37.16 -33.14 14.66
C LEU A 728 -37.12 -31.83 13.87
N TYR A 729 -36.07 -31.06 14.13
CA TYR A 729 -35.67 -29.90 13.35
C TYR A 729 -34.31 -30.14 12.71
N LEU A 730 -34.11 -29.62 11.52
CA LEU A 730 -32.91 -29.78 10.71
C LEU A 730 -32.34 -28.40 10.41
N SER A 731 -31.10 -28.15 10.84
CA SER A 731 -30.33 -26.94 10.50
C SER A 731 -29.28 -27.28 9.46
N LEU A 732 -29.36 -26.68 8.26
CA LEU A 732 -28.42 -26.95 7.17
C LEU A 732 -27.00 -26.53 7.56
N LEU A 733 -26.00 -27.31 7.15
CA LEU A 733 -24.59 -26.90 7.19
C LEU A 733 -24.31 -25.97 5.99
N PRO A 734 -24.25 -24.64 6.19
CA PRO A 734 -24.13 -23.68 5.10
C PRO A 734 -22.67 -23.48 4.69
N MET A 735 -22.46 -22.90 3.51
CA MET A 735 -21.16 -22.36 3.10
C MET A 735 -21.38 -21.04 2.36
N PHE A 736 -20.61 -20.00 2.71
CA PHE A 736 -20.59 -18.74 1.93
C PHE A 736 -19.99 -18.95 0.54
N ASN A 737 -19.17 -19.98 0.42
CA ASN A 737 -18.22 -20.13 -0.66
C ASN A 737 -18.66 -21.11 -1.75
N MET A 738 -19.87 -21.66 -1.68
CA MET A 738 -20.37 -22.61 -2.68
C MET A 738 -21.85 -22.37 -2.89
N ALA A 739 -22.26 -22.02 -4.12
CA ALA A 739 -23.64 -21.65 -4.44
C ALA A 739 -24.68 -22.70 -4.02
N ASN A 740 -24.33 -23.99 -4.09
CA ASN A 740 -25.18 -25.08 -3.62
C ASN A 740 -25.58 -24.93 -2.14
N TYR A 741 -24.69 -24.41 -1.29
CA TYR A 741 -24.85 -24.35 0.17
C TYR A 741 -25.03 -22.91 0.70
N ARG A 742 -25.27 -21.93 -0.18
CA ARG A 742 -25.51 -20.51 0.19
C ARG A 742 -26.91 -20.26 0.75
N HIS A 743 -27.36 -21.13 1.65
CA HIS A 743 -28.65 -21.00 2.31
C HIS A 743 -28.49 -21.26 3.81
N GLN A 744 -29.03 -20.35 4.63
CA GLN A 744 -29.35 -20.64 6.01
C GLN A 744 -30.76 -21.23 6.06
N LEU A 745 -30.85 -22.56 6.20
CA LEU A 745 -32.10 -23.31 6.08
C LEU A 745 -32.40 -24.08 7.38
N ILE A 746 -33.58 -23.81 7.95
CA ILE A 746 -34.11 -24.51 9.12
C ILE A 746 -35.43 -25.17 8.71
N LEU A 747 -35.53 -26.49 8.89
CA LEU A 747 -36.69 -27.29 8.55
C LEU A 747 -37.23 -28.02 9.77
N SER A 748 -38.51 -28.38 9.76
CA SER A 748 -39.07 -29.43 10.64
C SER A 748 -39.54 -30.61 9.79
N CYS A 749 -39.34 -31.84 10.24
CA CYS A 749 -39.68 -33.05 9.47
C CYS A 749 -40.08 -34.24 10.35
N ASP A 750 -40.67 -35.25 9.71
CA ASP A 750 -40.98 -36.54 10.31
C ASP A 750 -40.13 -37.66 9.67
N VAL A 751 -39.67 -38.61 10.49
CA VAL A 751 -38.91 -39.80 10.06
C VAL A 751 -39.63 -41.08 10.52
N PRO A 752 -39.38 -42.24 9.89
CA PRO A 752 -40.02 -43.50 10.27
C PRO A 752 -39.77 -43.88 11.73
N ALA A 753 -40.76 -44.51 12.37
CA ALA A 753 -40.74 -44.77 13.81
C ALA A 753 -39.56 -45.66 14.26
N ASP A 754 -39.11 -46.60 13.42
CA ASP A 754 -37.96 -47.46 13.70
C ASP A 754 -36.63 -46.68 13.65
N VAL A 755 -36.52 -45.70 12.75
CA VAL A 755 -35.37 -44.79 12.66
C VAL A 755 -35.38 -43.81 13.83
N LEU A 756 -36.55 -43.28 14.18
CA LEU A 756 -36.73 -42.37 15.33
C LEU A 756 -36.34 -43.05 16.64
N ALA A 757 -36.71 -44.32 16.84
CA ALA A 757 -36.31 -45.09 18.01
C ALA A 757 -34.78 -45.21 18.13
N LYS A 758 -34.09 -45.54 17.02
CA LYS A 758 -32.62 -45.60 16.98
C LYS A 758 -31.96 -44.25 17.24
N TYR A 759 -32.56 -43.16 16.74
CA TYR A 759 -32.11 -41.80 17.03
C TYR A 759 -32.23 -41.47 18.53
N HIS A 760 -33.36 -41.81 19.16
CA HIS A 760 -33.54 -41.65 20.60
C HIS A 760 -32.54 -42.47 21.40
N ASP A 761 -32.29 -43.73 21.03
CA ASP A 761 -31.29 -44.55 21.69
C ASP A 761 -29.89 -43.90 21.59
N ALA A 762 -29.53 -43.35 20.44
CA ALA A 762 -28.27 -42.64 20.28
C ALA A 762 -28.18 -41.39 21.17
N ARG A 763 -29.23 -40.55 21.21
CA ARG A 763 -29.27 -39.33 22.04
C ARG A 763 -29.34 -39.61 23.53
N ASN A 764 -30.01 -40.68 23.94
CA ASN A 764 -30.11 -41.09 25.35
C ASN A 764 -28.77 -41.64 25.86
N ASN A 765 -28.03 -42.36 25.02
CA ASN A 765 -26.70 -42.87 25.36
C ASN A 765 -25.68 -41.75 25.51
N ASP A 766 -25.70 -40.75 24.63
CA ASP A 766 -24.85 -39.56 24.73
C ASP A 766 -25.65 -38.28 24.38
N PRO A 767 -26.12 -37.54 25.39
CA PRO A 767 -26.84 -36.30 25.17
C PRO A 767 -26.00 -35.14 24.59
N SER A 768 -24.67 -35.26 24.58
CA SER A 768 -23.76 -34.24 24.05
C SER A 768 -23.41 -34.44 22.58
N ILE A 769 -23.65 -35.65 22.05
CA ILE A 769 -23.33 -35.98 20.66
C ILE A 769 -24.17 -35.15 19.68
N TYR A 770 -23.53 -34.55 18.69
CA TYR A 770 -24.22 -34.00 17.53
C TYR A 770 -24.47 -35.10 16.50
N ILE A 771 -25.65 -35.08 15.88
CA ILE A 771 -26.10 -36.07 14.90
C ILE A 771 -26.42 -35.32 13.63
N THR A 772 -26.00 -35.88 12.49
CA THR A 772 -26.28 -35.29 11.19
C THR A 772 -27.26 -36.15 10.40
N LEU A 773 -28.22 -35.50 9.75
CA LEU A 773 -29.09 -36.10 8.75
C LEU A 773 -28.66 -35.57 7.39
N GLY A 774 -28.34 -36.46 6.48
CA GLY A 774 -27.98 -36.14 5.10
C GLY A 774 -28.91 -36.74 4.07
N THR A 775 -28.71 -36.33 2.83
CA THR A 775 -29.36 -36.95 1.68
C THR A 775 -28.66 -38.27 1.30
N SER A 776 -29.43 -39.28 0.85
CA SER A 776 -28.85 -40.58 0.43
C SER A 776 -28.10 -40.49 -0.91
N GLY A 777 -28.26 -39.40 -1.65
CA GLY A 777 -27.60 -39.12 -2.91
C GLY A 777 -27.72 -37.64 -3.26
N LYS A 778 -27.13 -37.25 -4.39
CA LYS A 778 -27.15 -35.85 -4.84
C LYS A 778 -28.56 -35.44 -5.28
N VAL A 779 -29.08 -34.37 -4.70
CA VAL A 779 -30.41 -33.80 -5.00
C VAL A 779 -30.29 -32.28 -5.16
N ASN A 780 -31.33 -31.62 -5.69
CA ASN A 780 -31.41 -30.17 -5.67
C ASN A 780 -32.04 -29.68 -4.36
N LEU A 781 -31.59 -28.54 -3.83
CA LEU A 781 -32.14 -27.99 -2.57
C LEU A 781 -33.66 -27.75 -2.66
N ALA A 782 -34.15 -27.35 -3.84
CA ALA A 782 -35.58 -27.15 -4.08
C ALA A 782 -36.42 -28.43 -3.91
N GLU A 783 -35.86 -29.61 -4.17
CA GLU A 783 -36.54 -30.90 -3.99
C GLU A 783 -36.72 -31.23 -2.49
N ILE A 784 -35.75 -30.84 -1.66
CA ILE A 784 -35.83 -30.98 -0.20
C ILE A 784 -36.91 -30.07 0.37
N VAL A 785 -36.97 -28.82 -0.11
CA VAL A 785 -37.89 -27.79 0.40
C VAL A 785 -39.35 -28.05 0.00
N SER A 786 -39.60 -28.75 -1.10
CA SER A 786 -40.94 -28.92 -1.69
C SER A 786 -41.64 -30.25 -1.38
N GLY A 787 -40.98 -31.22 -0.73
CA GLY A 787 -41.53 -32.56 -0.56
C GLY A 787 -40.83 -33.46 0.45
N SER A 788 -40.77 -34.76 0.15
CA SER A 788 -40.01 -35.77 0.91
C SER A 788 -38.71 -36.11 0.20
N PHE A 789 -37.70 -36.54 0.95
CA PHE A 789 -36.41 -36.97 0.39
C PHE A 789 -35.86 -38.20 1.09
N LYS A 790 -34.95 -38.93 0.43
CA LYS A 790 -34.28 -40.09 1.03
C LYS A 790 -33.12 -39.66 1.92
N GLY A 791 -33.18 -40.01 3.20
CA GLY A 791 -32.25 -39.60 4.24
C GLY A 791 -31.25 -40.68 4.65
N VAL A 792 -30.12 -40.23 5.19
CA VAL A 792 -29.13 -41.01 5.94
C VAL A 792 -28.88 -40.29 7.25
N ILE A 793 -28.81 -41.00 8.36
CA ILE A 793 -28.54 -40.40 9.68
C ILE A 793 -27.29 -41.03 10.30
N ASP A 794 -26.33 -40.17 10.62
CA ASP A 794 -24.98 -40.53 11.06
C ASP A 794 -24.68 -39.87 12.42
N LYS A 795 -23.93 -40.55 13.29
CA LYS A 795 -23.34 -39.93 14.48
C LYS A 795 -22.18 -39.05 14.02
N GLY A 796 -22.19 -37.77 14.39
CA GLY A 796 -21.23 -36.80 13.90
C GLY A 796 -21.32 -36.55 12.38
N LEU A 797 -20.26 -35.96 11.83
CA LEU A 797 -20.06 -35.89 10.38
C LEU A 797 -19.55 -37.25 9.87
N PRO A 798 -19.82 -37.62 8.60
CA PRO A 798 -19.34 -38.88 8.03
C PRO A 798 -17.82 -39.09 8.14
N LYS A 799 -17.03 -38.00 8.10
CA LYS A 799 -15.57 -38.04 8.25
C LYS A 799 -15.11 -38.39 9.67
N ASP A 800 -15.95 -38.17 10.67
CA ASP A 800 -15.63 -38.44 12.08
C ASP A 800 -15.62 -39.95 12.40
N ASN A 801 -16.20 -40.77 11.49
CA ASN A 801 -16.30 -42.23 11.63
C ASN A 801 -16.95 -42.72 12.94
N LEU A 802 -17.86 -41.92 13.53
CA LEU A 802 -18.53 -42.25 14.80
C LEU A 802 -19.70 -43.23 14.67
N GLY A 803 -20.04 -43.63 13.44
CA GLY A 803 -20.98 -44.71 13.12
C GLY A 803 -22.33 -44.25 12.58
N ARG A 804 -22.90 -45.05 11.66
CA ARG A 804 -24.20 -44.81 11.01
C ARG A 804 -25.37 -45.36 11.82
N ILE A 805 -26.44 -44.59 11.93
CA ILE A 805 -27.66 -44.98 12.66
C ILE A 805 -28.66 -45.65 11.71
N ALA A 806 -28.94 -45.04 10.56
CA ALA A 806 -29.82 -45.57 9.52
C ALA A 806 -29.51 -44.95 8.14
N SER A 807 -29.91 -45.63 7.07
CA SER A 807 -29.76 -45.16 5.68
C SER A 807 -30.95 -45.56 4.82
N GLU A 808 -31.18 -44.82 3.73
CA GLU A 808 -32.19 -45.07 2.71
C GLU A 808 -33.66 -45.06 3.21
N PHE A 809 -33.96 -44.20 4.20
CA PHE A 809 -35.33 -44.00 4.69
C PHE A 809 -35.96 -42.73 4.12
N GLU A 810 -37.28 -42.63 4.13
CA GLU A 810 -37.99 -41.44 3.64
C GLU A 810 -38.18 -40.41 4.77
N VAL A 811 -37.68 -39.19 4.56
CA VAL A 811 -37.96 -38.01 5.39
C VAL A 811 -39.19 -37.33 4.82
N SER A 812 -40.24 -37.18 5.61
CA SER A 812 -41.56 -36.70 5.17
C SER A 812 -42.04 -35.48 5.97
N ASN A 813 -43.14 -34.86 5.54
CA ASN A 813 -43.75 -33.68 6.19
C ASN A 813 -42.76 -32.53 6.44
N VAL A 814 -41.87 -32.28 5.47
CA VAL A 814 -40.88 -31.21 5.55
C VAL A 814 -41.61 -29.86 5.52
N LYS A 815 -41.36 -29.04 6.54
CA LYS A 815 -41.86 -27.66 6.63
C LYS A 815 -40.70 -26.71 6.85
N VAL A 816 -40.64 -25.65 6.06
CA VAL A 816 -39.64 -24.58 6.19
C VAL A 816 -39.99 -23.69 7.37
N VAL A 817 -39.06 -23.58 8.31
CA VAL A 817 -39.11 -22.58 9.39
C VAL A 817 -38.44 -21.29 8.92
N ARG A 818 -37.23 -21.41 8.34
CA ARG A 818 -36.49 -20.31 7.71
C ARG A 818 -35.74 -20.82 6.49
N ASN A 819 -35.71 -20.04 5.42
CA ASN A 819 -34.88 -20.30 4.25
C ASN A 819 -34.33 -18.98 3.72
N ILE A 820 -33.11 -18.65 4.10
CA ILE A 820 -32.51 -17.35 3.83
C ILE A 820 -31.30 -17.55 2.92
N PRO A 821 -31.30 -17.01 1.70
CA PRO A 821 -30.10 -17.01 0.88
C PRO A 821 -29.02 -16.14 1.55
N ILE A 822 -27.81 -16.67 1.63
CA ILE A 822 -26.63 -16.01 2.21
C ILE A 822 -25.60 -15.66 1.13
N ASP A 823 -26.07 -15.38 -0.09
CA ASP A 823 -25.25 -14.78 -1.14
C ASP A 823 -24.68 -13.45 -0.66
N SER A 824 -23.46 -13.13 -1.11
CA SER A 824 -22.74 -11.96 -0.58
C SER A 824 -23.49 -10.63 -0.76
N LYS A 825 -24.29 -10.50 -1.83
CA LYS A 825 -25.17 -9.34 -2.09
C LYS A 825 -26.28 -9.13 -1.08
N TYR A 826 -26.62 -10.15 -0.28
CA TYR A 826 -27.65 -10.10 0.75
C TYR A 826 -27.06 -9.97 2.16
N LEU A 827 -25.72 -10.00 2.29
CA LEU A 827 -25.04 -9.88 3.56
C LEU A 827 -24.74 -8.41 3.90
N ASP A 828 -24.69 -8.14 5.19
CA ASP A 828 -24.24 -6.88 5.76
C ASP A 828 -22.73 -6.72 5.58
N ALA A 829 -22.33 -5.48 5.25
CA ALA A 829 -20.92 -5.12 5.11
C ALA A 829 -20.17 -5.14 6.45
N GLU A 830 -20.87 -4.90 7.55
CA GLU A 830 -20.35 -4.86 8.92
C GLU A 830 -21.14 -5.82 9.81
N TYR A 831 -20.48 -6.36 10.85
CA TYR A 831 -21.17 -7.19 11.85
C TYR A 831 -22.11 -6.34 12.70
N PRO A 832 -23.24 -6.89 13.16
CA PRO A 832 -24.11 -6.19 14.09
C PRO A 832 -23.44 -6.02 15.47
N ASP A 833 -23.88 -5.01 16.23
CA ASP A 833 -23.38 -4.78 17.59
C ASP A 833 -23.61 -6.00 18.51
N PHE A 834 -24.77 -6.65 18.39
CA PHE A 834 -25.19 -7.76 19.24
C PHE A 834 -25.33 -9.04 18.43
N MET A 835 -25.14 -10.19 19.09
CA MET A 835 -25.33 -11.49 18.45
C MET A 835 -26.81 -11.93 18.52
N TYR A 836 -27.37 -12.27 17.36
CA TYR A 836 -28.78 -12.66 17.20
C TYR A 836 -28.94 -14.13 16.83
N PHE A 837 -30.00 -14.77 17.33
CA PHE A 837 -30.32 -16.17 17.09
C PHE A 837 -31.80 -16.32 16.71
N TYR A 838 -32.10 -17.27 15.82
CA TYR A 838 -33.45 -17.80 15.66
C TYR A 838 -33.72 -18.72 16.83
N LEU A 839 -34.81 -18.48 17.56
CA LEU A 839 -35.32 -19.34 18.63
C LEU A 839 -36.63 -20.00 18.16
N TYR A 840 -36.61 -21.31 18.00
CA TYR A 840 -37.71 -22.11 17.46
C TYR A 840 -37.86 -23.45 18.18
N GLY A 841 -38.97 -24.16 17.94
CA GLY A 841 -39.20 -25.48 18.52
C GLY A 841 -40.65 -25.68 18.95
N THR A 842 -40.84 -26.45 20.02
CA THR A 842 -42.13 -26.65 20.68
C THR A 842 -42.11 -25.97 22.05
N PRO A 843 -43.27 -25.80 22.72
CA PRO A 843 -43.30 -25.34 24.10
C PRO A 843 -42.53 -26.24 25.10
N GLY A 844 -42.27 -27.51 24.73
CA GLY A 844 -41.53 -28.46 25.56
C GLY A 844 -40.03 -28.46 25.29
N GLN A 845 -39.59 -28.20 24.05
CA GLN A 845 -38.18 -28.16 23.64
C GLN A 845 -37.93 -27.00 22.69
N GLN A 846 -37.02 -26.10 23.08
CA GLN A 846 -36.59 -24.97 22.27
C GLN A 846 -35.15 -25.15 21.78
N HIS A 847 -34.86 -24.55 20.63
CA HIS A 847 -33.59 -24.65 19.92
C HIS A 847 -33.17 -23.27 19.43
N ILE A 848 -31.85 -23.06 19.30
CA ILE A 848 -31.30 -21.84 18.74
C ILE A 848 -30.35 -22.10 17.56
N GLU A 849 -30.35 -21.17 16.62
CA GLU A 849 -29.45 -21.10 15.47
C GLU A 849 -28.99 -19.65 15.26
N HIS A 850 -27.69 -19.42 15.15
CA HIS A 850 -27.11 -18.08 14.96
C HIS A 850 -27.51 -17.44 13.63
N LEU A 851 -27.92 -16.17 13.62
CA LEU A 851 -28.23 -15.45 12.37
C LEU A 851 -26.95 -15.14 11.59
N LEU A 852 -26.84 -15.64 10.35
CA LEU A 852 -25.68 -15.39 9.50
C LEU A 852 -25.91 -14.16 8.62
N VAL A 853 -25.61 -12.97 9.15
CA VAL A 853 -25.86 -11.70 8.44
C VAL A 853 -24.63 -11.13 7.74
N SER A 854 -23.41 -11.49 8.15
CA SER A 854 -22.17 -11.08 7.48
C SER A 854 -21.24 -12.27 7.21
N ALA A 855 -20.36 -12.17 6.22
CA ALA A 855 -19.43 -13.21 5.80
C ALA A 855 -18.23 -13.36 6.77
N LYS A 856 -17.44 -14.44 6.65
CA LYS A 856 -16.38 -14.81 7.61
C LYS A 856 -16.94 -15.02 9.03
N ASN A 857 -17.95 -15.88 9.14
CA ASN A 857 -18.77 -16.02 10.34
C ASN A 857 -18.56 -17.40 11.01
N VAL A 858 -19.33 -17.71 12.03
CA VAL A 858 -19.38 -19.03 12.68
C VAL A 858 -20.84 -19.47 12.79
N GLN A 859 -21.13 -20.70 12.38
CA GLN A 859 -22.42 -21.31 12.65
C GLN A 859 -22.43 -21.75 14.11
N LEU A 860 -23.39 -21.27 14.90
CA LEU A 860 -23.56 -21.65 16.30
C LEU A 860 -24.98 -22.18 16.52
N THR A 861 -25.08 -23.41 17.00
CA THR A 861 -26.35 -24.14 17.12
C THR A 861 -26.40 -24.84 18.48
N SER A 862 -27.54 -24.78 19.17
CA SER A 862 -27.76 -25.56 20.40
C SER A 862 -29.19 -26.08 20.47
N ASP A 863 -29.36 -27.33 20.91
CA ASP A 863 -30.68 -27.93 21.14
C ASP A 863 -31.09 -27.91 22.61
N GLN A 864 -32.39 -27.99 22.89
CA GLN A 864 -32.96 -28.08 24.25
C GLN A 864 -32.46 -26.98 25.20
N VAL A 865 -32.46 -25.73 24.72
CA VAL A 865 -32.10 -24.57 25.55
C VAL A 865 -33.12 -24.37 26.66
N GLN A 866 -32.65 -24.01 27.85
CA GLN A 866 -33.52 -23.75 29.00
C GLN A 866 -33.76 -22.25 29.15
N LEU A 867 -35.02 -21.83 29.08
CA LEU A 867 -35.41 -20.42 29.18
C LEU A 867 -36.01 -20.12 30.56
N ALA A 868 -35.37 -19.20 31.28
CA ALA A 868 -35.88 -18.59 32.51
C ALA A 868 -36.29 -17.14 32.22
N LEU A 869 -37.52 -16.97 31.72
CA LEU A 869 -38.06 -15.66 31.33
C LEU A 869 -38.66 -14.91 32.52
N ALA A 870 -38.49 -13.59 32.53
CA ALA A 870 -39.09 -12.70 33.52
C ALA A 870 -40.63 -12.79 33.48
N ASP A 871 -41.26 -12.55 34.64
CA ASP A 871 -42.72 -12.50 34.82
C ASP A 871 -43.49 -13.78 34.46
N GLY A 872 -42.79 -14.91 34.30
CA GLY A 872 -43.42 -16.20 33.99
C GLY A 872 -44.02 -16.28 32.58
N VAL A 873 -43.64 -15.37 31.68
CA VAL A 873 -44.08 -15.34 30.28
C VAL A 873 -43.68 -16.66 29.61
N LYS A 874 -44.66 -17.33 28.99
CA LYS A 874 -44.42 -18.51 28.15
C LYS A 874 -44.60 -18.13 26.69
N LEU A 875 -43.61 -18.49 25.86
CA LEU A 875 -43.71 -18.31 24.42
C LEU A 875 -44.83 -19.21 23.86
N SER A 876 -45.64 -18.66 22.96
CA SER A 876 -46.73 -19.42 22.35
C SER A 876 -46.20 -20.48 21.39
N ALA A 877 -46.96 -21.55 21.16
CA ALA A 877 -46.61 -22.56 20.16
C ALA A 877 -46.55 -21.97 18.74
N GLU A 878 -47.32 -20.92 18.46
CA GLU A 878 -47.30 -20.22 17.18
C GLU A 878 -46.02 -19.39 17.01
N ASP A 879 -45.59 -18.67 18.04
CA ASP A 879 -44.33 -17.91 18.04
C ASP A 879 -43.14 -18.85 17.81
N LEU A 880 -43.09 -19.99 18.52
CA LEU A 880 -42.00 -20.98 18.39
C LEU A 880 -42.05 -21.75 17.06
N ALA A 881 -43.23 -21.96 16.48
CA ALA A 881 -43.37 -22.57 15.16
C ALA A 881 -42.92 -21.63 14.03
N LYS A 882 -43.13 -20.32 14.20
CA LYS A 882 -42.63 -19.29 13.27
C LYS A 882 -41.15 -19.00 13.47
N GLY A 883 -40.60 -19.22 14.66
CA GLY A 883 -39.25 -18.81 15.02
C GLY A 883 -39.21 -17.32 15.40
N VAL A 884 -38.89 -17.04 16.67
CA VAL A 884 -38.70 -15.68 17.19
C VAL A 884 -37.21 -15.33 17.20
N ILE A 885 -36.88 -14.05 17.39
CA ILE A 885 -35.49 -13.59 17.45
C ILE A 885 -35.06 -13.47 18.89
N LEU A 886 -33.91 -14.06 19.21
CA LEU A 886 -33.25 -13.98 20.50
C LEU A 886 -31.97 -13.17 20.34
N ARG A 887 -31.77 -12.16 21.17
CA ARG A 887 -30.55 -11.34 21.25
C ARG A 887 -29.79 -11.69 22.52
N LEU A 888 -28.48 -11.91 22.41
CA LEU A 888 -27.60 -12.01 23.58
C LEU A 888 -27.23 -10.60 24.04
N GLU A 889 -27.47 -10.28 25.32
CA GLU A 889 -27.15 -8.97 25.89
C GLU A 889 -25.69 -8.87 26.35
N ASP A 890 -25.07 -10.01 26.64
CA ASP A 890 -23.72 -10.15 27.17
C ASP A 890 -22.65 -10.44 26.09
N VAL A 891 -23.04 -10.54 24.82
CA VAL A 891 -22.12 -10.84 23.70
C VAL A 891 -22.30 -9.84 22.57
N ARG A 892 -21.18 -9.19 22.20
CA ARG A 892 -21.10 -8.26 21.07
C ARG A 892 -20.47 -8.96 19.87
N GLU A 893 -21.23 -9.14 18.79
CA GLU A 893 -20.82 -9.99 17.66
C GLU A 893 -19.56 -9.43 16.96
N GLU A 894 -19.53 -8.13 16.70
CA GLU A 894 -18.37 -7.43 16.13
C GLU A 894 -17.06 -7.61 16.92
N THR A 895 -17.15 -7.89 18.23
CA THR A 895 -15.96 -8.05 19.09
C THR A 895 -15.39 -9.46 19.08
N VAL A 896 -16.17 -10.42 18.58
CA VAL A 896 -15.86 -11.86 18.62
C VAL A 896 -15.55 -12.40 17.22
N LEU A 897 -16.12 -11.81 16.18
CA LEU A 897 -15.92 -12.23 14.79
C LEU A 897 -14.86 -11.38 14.09
N PRO A 898 -14.11 -11.96 13.13
CA PRO A 898 -14.14 -13.37 12.71
C PRO A 898 -13.43 -14.31 13.70
N VAL A 899 -13.98 -15.52 13.91
CA VAL A 899 -13.38 -16.53 14.80
C VAL A 899 -12.22 -17.25 14.11
N LEU A 900 -11.06 -17.34 14.76
CA LEU A 900 -9.94 -18.15 14.30
C LEU A 900 -10.28 -19.65 14.36
N PRO A 901 -10.27 -20.38 13.23
CA PRO A 901 -10.49 -21.82 13.25
C PRO A 901 -9.33 -22.56 13.95
N PRO A 902 -9.56 -23.74 14.57
CA PRO A 902 -10.82 -24.45 14.78
C PRO A 902 -11.29 -24.31 16.24
N ASN A 903 -11.88 -23.16 16.60
CA ASN A 903 -12.27 -22.92 17.99
C ASN A 903 -13.78 -22.73 18.14
N ILE A 904 -14.39 -23.51 19.04
CA ILE A 904 -15.70 -23.18 19.60
C ILE A 904 -15.50 -21.94 20.48
N PRO A 905 -16.22 -20.83 20.23
CA PRO A 905 -16.07 -19.64 21.05
C PRO A 905 -16.29 -19.97 22.53
N PRO A 906 -15.45 -19.49 23.46
CA PRO A 906 -15.54 -19.88 24.88
C PRO A 906 -16.90 -19.58 25.53
N PHE A 907 -17.61 -18.56 25.05
CA PHE A 907 -18.94 -18.20 25.53
C PHE A 907 -20.02 -19.20 25.07
N PHE A 908 -19.81 -19.96 24.00
CA PHE A 908 -20.79 -20.88 23.42
C PHE A 908 -20.48 -22.33 23.75
N LYS A 909 -20.50 -22.69 25.04
CA LYS A 909 -20.27 -24.06 25.55
C LYS A 909 -21.51 -24.63 26.23
N ALA A 910 -21.64 -25.95 26.25
CA ALA A 910 -22.76 -26.64 26.89
C ALA A 910 -22.96 -26.18 28.36
N ASN A 911 -24.22 -25.97 28.75
CA ASN A 911 -24.63 -25.44 30.07
C ASN A 911 -24.15 -24.02 30.41
N THR A 912 -23.62 -23.26 29.45
CA THR A 912 -23.33 -21.83 29.64
C THR A 912 -24.63 -21.04 29.61
N ALA A 913 -24.73 -19.99 30.42
CA ALA A 913 -25.95 -19.22 30.54
C ALA A 913 -25.74 -17.74 30.19
N HIS A 914 -26.62 -17.21 29.34
CA HIS A 914 -26.57 -15.86 28.78
C HIS A 914 -27.80 -15.04 29.16
N ASN A 915 -27.63 -13.73 29.22
CA ASN A 915 -28.75 -12.80 29.38
C ASN A 915 -29.35 -12.55 28.00
N ILE A 916 -30.67 -12.68 27.90
CA ILE A 916 -31.35 -12.67 26.61
C ILE A 916 -32.54 -11.71 26.59
N THR A 917 -32.80 -11.20 25.39
CA THR A 917 -34.01 -10.47 25.06
C THR A 917 -34.64 -11.10 23.81
N ILE A 918 -35.95 -11.30 23.82
CA ILE A 918 -36.68 -11.97 22.75
C ILE A 918 -37.62 -10.98 22.06
N PHE A 919 -37.62 -11.01 20.74
CA PHE A 919 -38.44 -10.18 19.86
C PHE A 919 -39.27 -11.07 18.93
N ARG A 920 -40.47 -10.62 18.56
CA ARG A 920 -41.16 -11.24 17.42
C ARG A 920 -40.43 -10.85 16.15
N ASP A 921 -40.17 -11.84 15.31
CA ASP A 921 -39.64 -11.59 13.98
C ASP A 921 -40.72 -10.88 13.14
N SER A 922 -40.41 -9.68 12.67
CA SER A 922 -41.29 -8.89 11.80
C SER A 922 -41.19 -9.31 10.33
N HIS A 923 -40.21 -10.14 9.99
CA HIS A 923 -39.91 -10.51 8.62
C HIS A 923 -40.64 -11.79 8.20
N ALA A 924 -40.84 -11.94 6.90
CA ALA A 924 -41.32 -13.19 6.33
C ALA A 924 -40.24 -14.30 6.45
N PRO A 925 -40.62 -15.60 6.45
CA PRO A 925 -39.67 -16.71 6.61
C PRO A 925 -38.55 -16.80 5.56
N ASP A 926 -38.74 -16.14 4.42
CA ASP A 926 -37.84 -16.06 3.26
C ASP A 926 -37.25 -14.65 3.04
N ALA A 927 -37.48 -13.74 3.99
CA ALA A 927 -36.91 -12.39 3.92
C ALA A 927 -35.39 -12.42 4.01
N HIS A 928 -34.75 -11.65 3.14
CA HIS A 928 -33.30 -11.60 2.98
C HIS A 928 -32.85 -10.23 2.48
N GLY A 929 -31.56 -9.94 2.62
CA GLY A 929 -30.95 -8.67 2.27
C GLY A 929 -30.27 -8.01 3.47
N PRO A 930 -29.50 -6.94 3.22
CA PRO A 930 -28.81 -6.24 4.30
C PRO A 930 -29.79 -5.55 5.26
N GLY A 931 -29.41 -5.45 6.53
CA GLY A 931 -30.15 -4.73 7.57
C GLY A 931 -31.21 -5.56 8.30
N LEU A 932 -31.19 -6.90 8.22
CA LEU A 932 -32.17 -7.77 8.89
C LEU A 932 -32.24 -7.55 10.40
N THR A 933 -31.12 -7.22 11.03
CA THR A 933 -31.04 -7.01 12.49
C THR A 933 -31.46 -5.61 12.91
N ALA A 934 -31.51 -4.63 11.99
CA ALA A 934 -31.81 -3.24 12.29
C ALA A 934 -33.21 -3.06 12.88
N ALA A 935 -34.17 -3.90 12.48
CA ALA A 935 -35.53 -3.90 13.01
C ALA A 935 -35.58 -4.15 14.52
N TYR A 936 -34.63 -4.90 15.08
CA TYR A 936 -34.66 -5.33 16.48
C TYR A 936 -33.92 -4.39 17.42
N ALA A 937 -33.12 -3.46 16.89
CA ALA A 937 -32.42 -2.47 17.70
C ALA A 937 -33.40 -1.57 18.49
N SER A 938 -34.59 -1.32 17.93
CA SER A 938 -35.63 -0.46 18.52
C SER A 938 -36.98 -1.14 18.75
N ALA A 939 -37.09 -2.45 18.45
CA ALA A 939 -38.32 -3.20 18.65
C ALA A 939 -38.67 -3.36 20.14
N SER A 940 -39.96 -3.39 20.45
CA SER A 940 -40.42 -3.73 21.80
C SER A 940 -40.23 -5.24 22.03
N PRO A 941 -39.50 -5.65 23.09
CA PRO A 941 -39.29 -7.07 23.37
C PRO A 941 -40.58 -7.72 23.87
N ILE A 942 -40.76 -9.00 23.54
CA ILE A 942 -41.86 -9.82 24.07
C ILE A 942 -41.53 -10.44 25.42
N ALA A 943 -40.26 -10.72 25.67
CA ALA A 943 -39.75 -11.27 26.92
C ALA A 943 -38.27 -10.95 27.07
N SER A 944 -37.79 -10.92 28.31
CA SER A 944 -36.37 -10.90 28.64
C SER A 944 -36.12 -11.92 29.74
N GLY A 945 -34.88 -12.36 29.91
CA GLY A 945 -34.54 -13.33 30.94
C GLY A 945 -33.17 -13.94 30.74
N ARG A 946 -33.03 -15.20 31.17
CA ARG A 946 -31.79 -15.95 31.06
C ARG A 946 -32.01 -17.22 30.25
N MET A 947 -31.10 -17.51 29.32
CA MET A 947 -31.05 -18.76 28.58
C MET A 947 -29.86 -19.57 29.04
N THR A 948 -30.03 -20.87 29.24
CA THR A 948 -28.92 -21.82 29.43
C THR A 948 -28.84 -22.73 28.22
N LEU A 949 -27.66 -22.84 27.61
CA LEU A 949 -27.42 -23.72 26.46
C LEU A 949 -27.59 -25.18 26.85
N GLY A 950 -28.09 -26.00 25.92
CA GLY A 950 -28.28 -27.43 26.15
C GLY A 950 -26.98 -28.21 26.20
N LYS A 951 -27.12 -29.54 26.24
CA LYS A 951 -25.96 -30.45 26.27
C LYS A 951 -25.30 -30.62 24.90
N MET A 952 -26.07 -30.56 23.82
CA MET A 952 -25.52 -30.56 22.45
C MET A 952 -25.36 -29.13 21.98
N VAL A 953 -24.12 -28.82 21.59
CA VAL A 953 -23.72 -27.54 21.02
C VAL A 953 -22.87 -27.86 19.79
N TRP A 954 -23.21 -27.22 18.68
CA TRP A 954 -22.45 -27.30 17.43
C TRP A 954 -21.89 -25.91 17.10
N SER A 955 -20.64 -25.90 16.62
CA SER A 955 -19.94 -24.70 16.20
C SER A 955 -19.08 -25.02 15.00
N ASP A 956 -19.28 -24.29 13.90
CA ASP A 956 -18.47 -24.42 12.70
C ASP A 956 -18.03 -23.05 12.16
N SER A 957 -16.73 -22.77 12.31
CA SER A 957 -16.06 -21.62 11.69
C SER A 957 -15.14 -22.05 10.54
N VAL A 958 -15.03 -23.35 10.27
CA VAL A 958 -14.14 -23.91 9.25
C VAL A 958 -14.95 -24.10 7.97
N MET A 959 -15.90 -25.05 7.93
CA MET A 959 -16.57 -25.42 6.68
C MET A 959 -17.44 -24.27 6.16
N LEU A 960 -18.09 -23.52 7.04
CA LEU A 960 -18.86 -22.32 6.69
C LEU A 960 -18.04 -21.31 5.85
N ASN A 961 -16.76 -21.14 6.18
CA ASN A 961 -15.85 -20.19 5.54
C ASN A 961 -14.85 -20.84 4.57
N ASP A 962 -14.89 -22.17 4.44
CA ASP A 962 -13.94 -22.92 3.63
C ASP A 962 -14.18 -22.68 2.14
N ASP A 963 -13.14 -22.78 1.34
CA ASP A 963 -13.21 -22.62 -0.11
C ASP A 963 -12.79 -23.94 -0.79
N PRO A 964 -13.76 -24.79 -1.19
CA PRO A 964 -13.46 -26.09 -1.80
C PRO A 964 -12.71 -25.99 -3.14
N SER A 965 -12.69 -24.81 -3.77
CA SER A 965 -11.90 -24.55 -4.99
C SER A 965 -10.41 -24.30 -4.71
N ALA A 966 -10.02 -24.07 -3.45
CA ALA A 966 -8.64 -23.75 -3.07
C ALA A 966 -7.69 -24.95 -3.17
N ASP A 967 -8.20 -26.18 -3.07
CA ASP A 967 -7.42 -27.44 -3.17
C ASP A 967 -6.76 -27.67 -4.54
N GLY A 968 -7.10 -26.84 -5.54
CA GLY A 968 -6.45 -26.82 -6.86
C GLY A 968 -4.99 -26.31 -6.83
N ILE A 969 -4.54 -25.69 -5.75
CA ILE A 969 -3.12 -25.42 -5.53
C ILE A 969 -2.50 -26.67 -4.88
N GLN A 970 -2.44 -27.77 -5.63
CA GLN A 970 -1.47 -28.83 -5.33
C GLN A 970 -0.08 -28.25 -5.54
N VAL A 971 0.41 -27.64 -4.47
CA VAL A 971 1.83 -27.44 -4.24
C VAL A 971 2.50 -28.79 -4.50
N ARG A 972 3.34 -28.88 -5.54
CA ARG A 972 4.09 -30.11 -5.88
C ARG A 972 4.71 -30.70 -4.62
N ALA A 973 4.76 -32.03 -4.53
CA ALA A 973 5.37 -32.76 -3.41
C ALA A 973 6.84 -32.36 -3.14
N ASP A 974 7.47 -31.67 -4.08
CA ASP A 974 8.85 -31.16 -4.00
C ASP A 974 8.93 -29.76 -3.36
N SER A 975 7.80 -29.18 -2.93
CA SER A 975 7.77 -27.82 -2.41
C SER A 975 8.52 -27.65 -1.10
N VAL A 976 9.09 -26.47 -0.98
CA VAL A 976 9.90 -26.01 0.16
C VAL A 976 9.03 -25.60 1.36
N LYS A 977 7.76 -26.07 1.41
CA LYS A 977 6.75 -25.66 2.39
C LYS A 977 7.21 -26.00 3.80
N GLY A 978 7.34 -24.99 4.66
CA GLY A 978 7.77 -25.14 6.06
C GLY A 978 9.28 -25.11 6.29
N LYS A 979 10.11 -24.81 5.28
CA LYS A 979 11.56 -24.63 5.52
C LYS A 979 11.89 -23.20 5.93
N THR A 980 12.50 -23.05 7.08
CA THR A 980 13.13 -21.84 7.59
C THR A 980 14.22 -21.31 6.65
N LEU A 981 14.59 -20.03 6.79
CA LEU A 981 15.74 -19.44 6.08
C LEU A 981 17.00 -20.31 6.27
N GLU A 982 17.19 -20.86 7.47
CA GLU A 982 18.32 -21.74 7.79
C GLU A 982 18.27 -23.07 7.02
N GLU A 983 17.09 -23.66 6.82
CA GLU A 983 16.91 -24.89 6.04
C GLU A 983 17.09 -24.69 4.52
N ARG A 984 16.84 -23.47 4.02
CA ARG A 984 17.10 -23.10 2.62
C ARG A 984 18.59 -22.87 2.37
N LEU A 985 19.22 -22.06 3.24
CA LEU A 985 20.67 -21.91 3.24
C LEU A 985 21.36 -23.27 3.40
N ALA A 986 20.83 -24.17 4.25
CA ALA A 986 21.33 -25.53 4.40
C ALA A 986 21.14 -26.40 3.14
N ALA A 987 20.07 -26.23 2.37
CA ALA A 987 19.85 -26.96 1.12
C ALA A 987 20.84 -26.53 0.02
N THR A 988 21.08 -25.21 -0.11
CA THR A 988 22.13 -24.67 -0.98
C THR A 988 23.53 -25.09 -0.51
N ARG A 989 23.77 -25.13 0.80
CA ARG A 989 25.00 -25.66 1.40
C ARG A 989 25.23 -27.14 1.08
N ARG A 990 24.20 -28.00 1.08
CA ARG A 990 24.32 -29.42 0.68
C ARG A 990 24.75 -29.62 -0.78
N GLN A 991 24.34 -28.73 -1.68
CA GLN A 991 24.82 -28.73 -3.06
C GLN A 991 26.31 -28.37 -3.15
N PHE A 992 26.77 -27.42 -2.32
CA PHE A 992 28.18 -27.05 -2.19
C PHE A 992 29.04 -28.12 -1.48
N GLU A 993 28.50 -28.77 -0.44
CA GLU A 993 29.16 -29.85 0.32
C GLU A 993 29.44 -31.09 -0.57
N ALA A 994 28.69 -31.27 -1.66
CA ALA A 994 28.93 -32.32 -2.64
C ALA A 994 30.10 -32.01 -3.59
N GLU A 995 30.52 -30.75 -3.71
CA GLU A 995 31.60 -30.30 -4.61
C GLU A 995 32.97 -30.14 -3.88
N ASP A 996 33.00 -29.83 -2.57
CA ASP A 996 34.23 -29.80 -1.76
C ASP A 996 34.03 -30.26 -0.29
N PRO A 997 34.29 -31.54 0.03
CA PRO A 997 34.07 -32.11 1.37
C PRO A 997 35.02 -31.60 2.47
N THR A 998 36.14 -30.99 2.10
CA THR A 998 37.20 -30.60 3.06
C THR A 998 36.91 -29.27 3.76
N HIS A 999 36.06 -28.45 3.16
CA HIS A 999 35.69 -27.11 3.65
C HIS A 999 34.61 -27.18 4.76
N ALA A 1000 33.69 -28.14 4.65
CA ALA A 1000 32.56 -28.30 5.56
C ALA A 1000 33.02 -28.64 7.00
N ASP A 1001 33.96 -29.56 7.16
CA ASP A 1001 34.37 -30.08 8.47
C ASP A 1001 35.07 -29.01 9.35
N GLY A 1002 35.77 -28.04 8.74
CA GLY A 1002 36.40 -26.92 9.46
C GLY A 1002 35.40 -25.85 9.92
N TYR A 1003 34.40 -25.55 9.09
CA TYR A 1003 33.36 -24.57 9.39
C TYR A 1003 32.37 -25.09 10.45
N TYR A 1004 31.92 -26.35 10.37
CA TYR A 1004 31.07 -26.97 11.39
C TYR A 1004 31.75 -27.00 12.76
N LYS A 1005 33.04 -27.34 12.83
CA LYS A 1005 33.82 -27.30 14.09
C LYS A 1005 33.97 -25.90 14.67
N ARG A 1006 33.91 -24.83 13.86
CA ARG A 1006 33.92 -23.44 14.32
C ARG A 1006 32.54 -22.93 14.69
N ARG A 1007 31.49 -23.30 13.95
CA ARG A 1007 30.09 -22.98 14.28
C ARG A 1007 29.68 -23.65 15.58
N ASP A 1008 30.07 -24.90 15.81
CA ASP A 1008 29.83 -25.59 17.09
C ASP A 1008 30.61 -24.94 18.24
N LYS A 1009 31.81 -24.40 17.98
CA LYS A 1009 32.55 -23.60 18.97
C LYS A 1009 31.93 -22.22 19.21
N GLN A 1010 31.38 -21.55 18.20
CA GLN A 1010 30.66 -20.27 18.34
C GLN A 1010 29.28 -20.44 18.97
N ALA A 1011 28.57 -21.52 18.65
CA ALA A 1011 27.34 -21.93 19.32
C ALA A 1011 27.64 -22.29 20.77
N ALA A 1012 28.68 -23.08 21.05
CA ALA A 1012 29.14 -23.35 22.41
C ALA A 1012 29.61 -22.08 23.14
N TRP A 1013 30.19 -21.10 22.44
CA TRP A 1013 30.58 -19.81 23.01
C TRP A 1013 29.38 -18.89 23.28
N ARG A 1014 28.35 -18.90 22.40
CA ARG A 1014 27.06 -18.25 22.64
C ARG A 1014 26.32 -18.88 23.80
N THR A 1015 26.23 -20.21 23.85
CA THR A 1015 25.65 -20.94 24.98
C THR A 1015 26.45 -20.69 26.26
N TYR A 1016 27.79 -20.62 26.20
CA TYR A 1016 28.63 -20.23 27.34
C TYR A 1016 28.39 -18.78 27.79
N LEU A 1017 28.21 -17.84 26.86
CA LEU A 1017 27.88 -16.44 27.16
C LEU A 1017 26.46 -16.30 27.69
N GLU A 1018 25.49 -17.03 27.15
CA GLU A 1018 24.10 -17.07 27.59
C GLU A 1018 23.97 -17.72 28.98
N ASP A 1019 24.73 -18.78 29.25
CA ASP A 1019 24.80 -19.44 30.56
C ASP A 1019 25.57 -18.59 31.60
N LYS A 1020 26.56 -17.80 31.15
CA LYS A 1020 27.24 -16.79 31.99
C LYS A 1020 26.38 -15.55 32.21
N MET A 1021 25.60 -15.12 31.23
CA MET A 1021 24.70 -13.96 31.36
C MET A 1021 23.43 -14.30 32.12
N SER A 1022 22.91 -15.53 32.05
CA SER A 1022 21.82 -16.01 32.90
C SER A 1022 22.24 -16.03 34.38
N SER A 1023 23.53 -16.25 34.67
CA SER A 1023 24.11 -16.16 36.02
C SER A 1023 24.33 -14.72 36.51
N ILE A 1024 24.22 -13.72 35.64
CA ILE A 1024 24.30 -12.29 35.94
C ILE A 1024 22.92 -11.68 35.64
N GLY A 1025 21.99 -11.92 36.57
CA GLY A 1025 20.55 -11.72 36.41
C GLY A 1025 20.13 -10.53 35.53
N HIS A 1026 19.69 -10.84 34.33
CA HIS A 1026 18.78 -10.00 33.54
C HIS A 1026 17.82 -10.94 32.81
N ASP A 1027 16.55 -10.90 33.20
CA ASP A 1027 15.45 -11.68 32.64
C ASP A 1027 14.74 -10.84 31.56
N PRO A 1028 14.74 -11.25 30.28
CA PRO A 1028 13.87 -10.68 29.28
C PRO A 1028 12.92 -11.77 28.73
N ALA A 1029 11.98 -12.26 29.54
CA ALA A 1029 10.79 -12.94 29.01
C ALA A 1029 9.59 -12.84 29.97
N GLY A 1030 8.78 -11.79 29.81
CA GLY A 1030 7.44 -11.76 30.37
C GLY A 1030 6.48 -12.58 29.51
N SER A 1031 6.18 -13.81 29.91
CA SER A 1031 4.91 -14.47 29.59
C SER A 1031 4.53 -15.54 30.63
N GLU A 1032 3.36 -15.31 31.25
CA GLU A 1032 2.45 -16.30 31.88
C GLU A 1032 2.90 -16.92 33.23
N LEU A 1033 2.15 -16.90 34.34
CA LEU A 1033 0.73 -17.21 34.54
C LEU A 1033 0.29 -16.86 36.00
N ILE A 1034 -1.02 -16.57 36.13
CA ILE A 1034 -1.92 -16.83 37.28
C ILE A 1034 -2.04 -15.80 38.42
N MET A 1035 -3.29 -15.33 38.52
CA MET A 1035 -4.01 -14.65 39.59
C MET A 1035 -3.67 -15.06 41.03
N SER A 1036 -3.59 -14.09 41.93
CA SER A 1036 -4.45 -14.06 43.13
C SER A 1036 -4.39 -12.71 43.86
N GLY A 1037 -5.55 -12.23 44.30
CA GLY A 1037 -5.71 -11.49 45.56
C GLY A 1037 -5.57 -9.96 45.53
N ASP A 1038 -6.72 -9.30 45.65
CA ASP A 1038 -6.99 -8.08 46.44
C ASP A 1038 -5.81 -7.16 46.84
N ALA A 1039 -5.85 -5.91 46.37
CA ALA A 1039 -6.10 -4.76 47.25
C ALA A 1039 -5.88 -3.42 46.51
N SER A 1040 -6.80 -2.51 46.78
CA SER A 1040 -6.75 -1.05 46.60
C SER A 1040 -5.36 -0.39 46.72
N ILE A 1041 -5.09 0.65 45.92
CA ILE A 1041 -4.83 2.04 46.37
C ILE A 1041 -4.27 2.90 45.22
N SER A 1042 -4.75 4.14 45.23
CA SER A 1042 -4.43 5.28 44.37
C SER A 1042 -3.02 5.88 44.53
N ALA A 1043 -2.65 6.64 43.48
CA ALA A 1043 -1.97 7.95 43.51
C ALA A 1043 -0.44 8.03 43.47
N THR A 1044 0.00 9.10 42.77
CA THR A 1044 1.31 9.76 42.74
C THR A 1044 2.41 8.98 41.98
N GLY A 1045 3.06 9.49 40.93
CA GLY A 1045 3.51 10.84 40.65
C GLY A 1045 5.03 10.85 40.79
N ILE A 1046 5.80 10.71 39.69
CA ILE A 1046 7.26 10.86 39.74
C ILE A 1046 7.78 11.67 38.55
N SER A 1047 8.24 12.85 38.93
CA SER A 1047 9.12 13.79 38.23
C SER A 1047 10.54 13.23 38.03
N ALA A 1048 11.18 13.67 36.96
CA ALA A 1048 12.63 13.59 36.76
C ALA A 1048 13.41 14.32 37.87
N ASN A 1049 14.51 13.74 38.36
CA ASN A 1049 15.86 14.34 38.30
C ASN A 1049 16.97 13.50 38.96
N ILE A 1050 18.02 13.24 38.16
CA ILE A 1050 19.47 13.42 38.42
C ILE A 1050 20.12 12.73 39.65
N GLY A 1051 21.17 11.93 39.39
CA GLY A 1051 22.45 12.04 40.12
C GLY A 1051 23.28 10.77 40.39
N GLY A 1052 24.43 10.63 39.68
CA GLY A 1052 25.73 10.04 40.12
C GLY A 1052 25.81 8.50 40.33
N GLY A 1053 26.89 7.77 40.05
CA GLY A 1053 28.26 8.02 39.57
C GLY A 1053 29.17 6.79 39.86
N VAL A 1054 30.42 6.80 39.36
CA VAL A 1054 31.62 6.05 39.84
C VAL A 1054 31.76 4.58 39.32
N SER A 1055 32.90 4.00 38.89
CA SER A 1055 34.36 4.29 38.89
C SER A 1055 35.09 3.45 37.81
N LEU A 1056 36.19 3.98 37.27
CA LEU A 1056 37.32 3.21 36.70
C LEU A 1056 38.39 3.02 37.79
N GLY A 1057 39.06 1.87 37.80
CA GLY A 1057 40.02 1.46 38.83
C GLY A 1057 41.50 1.63 38.43
N SER A 1058 42.21 2.43 39.23
CA SER A 1058 43.59 2.31 39.74
C SER A 1058 44.81 2.13 38.81
N GLY A 1059 45.80 3.02 38.97
CA GLY A 1059 47.17 2.82 38.49
C GLY A 1059 48.22 3.92 38.75
N VAL A 1060 48.41 4.36 40.00
CA VAL A 1060 49.69 4.81 40.62
C VAL A 1060 50.35 6.17 40.23
N SER A 1061 50.34 7.09 41.22
CA SER A 1061 51.36 8.08 41.69
C SER A 1061 51.98 9.10 40.70
N ALA A 1062 52.27 10.37 41.03
CA ALA A 1062 52.12 11.20 42.22
C ALA A 1062 52.49 12.66 41.86
N LYS A 1063 52.08 13.59 42.74
CA LYS A 1063 52.61 14.95 42.98
C LYS A 1063 52.26 16.09 42.00
N THR A 1064 51.19 16.80 42.41
CA THR A 1064 51.15 18.23 42.78
C THR A 1064 51.99 19.23 41.98
N GLY A 1065 51.32 20.22 41.39
CA GLY A 1065 51.90 21.50 41.01
C GLY A 1065 50.91 22.38 40.27
N GLU A 1066 50.56 23.51 40.87
CA GLU A 1066 49.55 24.48 40.48
C GLU A 1066 49.75 25.12 39.09
N GLY A 1067 48.62 25.49 38.49
CA GLY A 1067 48.48 26.70 37.68
C GLY A 1067 48.99 26.64 36.24
N VAL A 1068 48.10 26.85 35.27
CA VAL A 1068 48.03 28.09 34.48
C VAL A 1068 46.90 27.97 33.44
N LYS A 1069 46.25 29.11 33.25
CA LYS A 1069 45.24 29.50 32.26
C LYS A 1069 45.62 29.24 30.79
N LEU A 1070 44.54 29.07 30.01
CA LEU A 1070 44.33 29.51 28.62
C LEU A 1070 45.04 28.72 27.51
N GLY A 1071 44.22 28.33 26.53
CA GLY A 1071 44.63 28.33 25.13
C GLY A 1071 44.17 27.13 24.33
N TRP A 1072 43.05 27.34 23.63
CA TRP A 1072 42.52 26.59 22.47
C TRP A 1072 41.73 25.33 22.75
#